data_AF-A0A8C5C0Q0-F1
#
_entry.id   AF-A0A8C5C0Q0-F1
#
_cell.length_a   1.000
_cell.length_b   1.000
_cell.length_c   1.000
_cell.angle_alpha   90.00
_cell.angle_beta   90.00
_cell.angle_gamma   90.00
#
_symmetry.space_group_name_H-M   'P 1'
#
loop_
_entity.id
_entity.type
_entity.pdbx_description
1 polymer ?
#
loop_
_entity_poly.entity_id
_entity_poly.type
_entity_poly.pdbx_seq_one_letter_code
_entity_poly.pdbx_strand_id
1 'polypeptide(L)'
;MGRLYDWEPFSEVPGEQGCELNCRALGFRFYVRLSDRVTDGAPCGGNGTALCVAGKCLSPGCDDFVGPGRVVDKCGVCGGDNTACRLVSGLFQHSLTRVGYHKILEIPQGATKINVTEMVKSKNYLALRNRAGRSIINGNWAIDRPGRYEGGGTMFTYRRPNEITSTAGESFLADGPTNQILDVSQLFRFENHTGGYNHHGNTHQEGYDPAGGGRPPSSIPDNQVPAVQPPRSQREYNWRQAGTTECSASCGKGYMYAIFHCVHRLNHEEVSDALCDSSTKPSQQEEPCNTQHCPAFWDIGEWSECSKTCGLGMQHRQVLCRQVYANRTLNVHTGRCRHLERPETASTCQLKICSEWQIRTEWTVCSVPCGLGQRSRDVQCVSNIGDLVPDEECNMNLQPSAVENCDMGACAKSWFYTHWGATCSAECGMGVRTRGVLCLTNQISSLPLEGCGHERPADSQVCNNGPCESSIEWFTGPWSQCSAECGVGSQQRAVVCLVRAEEGYAAAPPYECSSLDRPLGQQSCNLGPCGAKWYHTDWSACSKSCEEGFRLREVRCLADSMQPSDGCQEQDRPPEREPCNPEPCTPDIDEKCRDKYFNCNVVVQARLCVYDYYRTTCCASCTRVAHRHSAPRGHS
;
A
#
# COMPACT_ATOMS: atom_id res chain seq x y z
N MET A 1 19.94 41.01 5.86
CA MET A 1 19.20 39.76 6.18
C MET A 1 19.09 38.95 4.91
N GLY A 2 19.73 37.77 4.85
CA GLY A 2 19.58 36.82 3.76
C GLY A 2 19.06 35.50 4.32
N ARG A 3 18.29 34.74 3.53
CA ARG A 3 17.90 33.37 3.86
C ARG A 3 18.88 32.41 3.21
N LEU A 4 19.35 31.46 3.99
CA LEU A 4 20.15 30.33 3.51
C LEU A 4 19.20 29.22 3.07
N TYR A 5 19.56 28.55 1.98
CA TYR A 5 18.82 27.42 1.42
C TYR A 5 19.80 26.27 1.19
N ASP A 6 19.33 25.05 1.41
CA ASP A 6 20.03 23.85 0.98
C ASP A 6 19.60 23.51 -0.45
N TRP A 7 20.57 23.11 -1.28
CA TRP A 7 20.40 22.99 -2.73
C TRP A 7 20.66 21.57 -3.20
N GLU A 8 19.89 21.12 -4.19
CA GLU A 8 20.12 19.84 -4.88
C GLU A 8 20.11 20.03 -6.41
N PRO A 9 20.84 19.19 -7.18
CA PRO A 9 20.91 19.31 -8.64
C PRO A 9 19.53 19.12 -9.29
N PHE A 10 19.23 19.93 -10.30
CA PHE A 10 17.98 19.86 -11.05
C PHE A 10 18.25 19.70 -12.55
N SER A 11 17.99 18.51 -13.09
CA SER A 11 18.29 18.12 -14.48
C SER A 11 17.08 18.11 -15.42
N GLU A 12 15.86 18.34 -14.90
CA GLU A 12 14.61 18.34 -15.68
C GLU A 12 14.34 19.72 -16.33
N VAL A 13 15.35 20.24 -17.04
CA VAL A 13 15.30 21.56 -17.68
C VAL A 13 14.99 21.41 -19.17
N PRO A 14 14.05 22.16 -19.75
CA PRO A 14 13.74 22.05 -21.17
C PRO A 14 14.87 22.58 -22.07
N GLY A 15 15.27 21.80 -23.08
CA GLY A 15 16.09 22.28 -24.21
C GLY A 15 17.60 22.41 -23.94
N GLU A 16 18.23 23.45 -24.48
CA GLU A 16 19.70 23.68 -24.47
C GLU A 16 20.28 23.96 -23.07
N GLN A 17 19.44 24.10 -22.04
CA GLN A 17 19.84 24.37 -20.65
C GLN A 17 20.31 23.11 -19.90
N GLY A 18 20.26 21.93 -20.53
CA GLY A 18 20.67 20.67 -19.90
C GLY A 18 22.17 20.59 -19.52
N CYS A 19 22.99 21.52 -20.02
CA CYS A 19 24.40 21.65 -19.66
C CYS A 19 24.71 22.88 -18.79
N GLU A 20 23.68 23.54 -18.23
CA GLU A 20 23.82 24.58 -17.22
C GLU A 20 23.68 23.99 -15.81
N LEU A 21 24.30 24.60 -14.79
CA LEU A 21 24.16 24.14 -13.41
C LEU A 21 22.91 24.74 -12.78
N ASN A 22 21.82 23.99 -12.83
CA ASN A 22 20.56 24.32 -12.19
C ASN A 22 20.42 23.58 -10.86
N CYS A 23 20.11 24.30 -9.79
CA CYS A 23 19.88 23.72 -8.47
C CYS A 23 18.51 24.13 -7.94
N ARG A 24 17.75 23.18 -7.40
CA ARG A 24 16.49 23.42 -6.71
C ARG A 24 16.71 23.51 -5.20
N ALA A 25 15.99 24.40 -4.53
CA ALA A 25 16.08 24.54 -3.09
C ALA A 25 15.24 23.45 -2.39
N LEU A 26 15.84 22.70 -1.48
CA LEU A 26 15.18 21.59 -0.77
C LEU A 26 13.93 22.07 -0.03
N GLY A 27 12.79 21.46 -0.33
CA GLY A 27 11.50 21.83 0.26
C GLY A 27 10.79 23.03 -0.40
N PHE A 28 11.33 23.59 -1.47
CA PHE A 28 10.74 24.72 -2.21
C PHE A 28 10.53 24.38 -3.70
N ARG A 29 9.57 25.07 -4.33
CA ARG A 29 9.19 24.85 -5.74
C ARG A 29 9.88 25.80 -6.73
N PHE A 30 11.11 26.20 -6.44
CA PHE A 30 11.90 27.03 -7.34
C PHE A 30 13.32 26.46 -7.50
N TYR A 31 13.91 26.73 -8.65
CA TYR A 31 15.30 26.45 -8.94
C TYR A 31 16.01 27.72 -9.40
N VAL A 32 17.33 27.73 -9.26
CA VAL A 32 18.19 28.84 -9.65
C VAL A 32 19.35 28.30 -10.46
N ARG A 33 19.73 29.03 -11.50
CA ARG A 33 20.93 28.78 -12.27
C ARG A 33 22.14 29.32 -11.51
N LEU A 34 23.02 28.43 -11.07
CA LEU A 34 24.23 28.77 -10.31
C LEU A 34 25.48 28.91 -11.21
N SER A 35 25.49 28.28 -12.38
CA SER A 35 26.59 28.40 -13.36
C SER A 35 26.06 28.22 -14.79
N ASP A 36 26.67 28.94 -15.75
CA ASP A 36 26.36 28.86 -17.19
C ASP A 36 26.81 27.55 -17.85
N ARG A 37 27.65 26.76 -17.17
CA ARG A 37 28.06 25.43 -17.64
C ARG A 37 28.36 24.48 -16.49
N VAL A 38 28.01 23.21 -16.69
CA VAL A 38 28.48 22.08 -15.87
C VAL A 38 29.86 21.62 -16.32
N THR A 39 30.52 20.80 -15.50
CA THR A 39 31.80 20.18 -15.87
C THR A 39 31.64 19.27 -17.08
N ASP A 40 32.60 19.34 -18.01
CA ASP A 40 32.59 18.49 -19.20
C ASP A 40 32.57 17.00 -18.79
N GLY A 41 31.75 16.20 -19.47
CA GLY A 41 31.48 14.81 -19.12
C GLY A 41 30.26 14.62 -18.20
N ALA A 42 29.57 15.68 -17.78
CA ALA A 42 28.27 15.54 -17.11
C ALA A 42 27.20 14.99 -18.09
N PRO A 43 26.36 14.05 -17.68
CA PRO A 43 25.31 13.49 -18.54
C PRO A 43 24.22 14.53 -18.82
N CYS A 44 23.79 14.62 -20.06
CA CYS A 44 22.71 15.52 -20.50
C CYS A 44 21.76 14.76 -21.42
N GLY A 45 20.52 14.54 -20.98
CA GLY A 45 19.49 13.85 -21.77
C GLY A 45 18.94 12.58 -21.11
N GLY A 46 17.66 12.29 -21.39
CA GLY A 46 16.87 11.29 -20.66
C GLY A 46 17.35 9.83 -20.75
N ASN A 47 18.25 9.50 -21.68
CA ASN A 47 18.80 8.15 -21.83
C ASN A 47 20.23 8.00 -21.25
N GLY A 48 20.83 9.07 -20.70
CA GLY A 48 22.14 9.04 -20.04
C GLY A 48 23.36 8.82 -20.96
N THR A 49 23.16 8.75 -22.28
CA THR A 49 24.23 8.47 -23.26
C THR A 49 24.90 9.72 -23.81
N ALA A 50 24.28 10.90 -23.68
CA ALA A 50 24.82 12.16 -24.16
C ALA A 50 25.52 12.93 -23.04
N LEU A 51 26.58 13.66 -23.38
CA LEU A 51 27.50 14.30 -22.46
C LEU A 51 27.65 15.78 -22.78
N CYS A 52 27.77 16.59 -21.73
CA CYS A 52 28.09 18.00 -21.86
C CYS A 52 29.56 18.18 -22.23
N VAL A 53 29.81 18.91 -23.32
CA VAL A 53 31.15 19.33 -23.74
C VAL A 53 31.09 20.80 -24.13
N ALA A 54 31.88 21.63 -23.46
CA ALA A 54 31.92 23.08 -23.67
C ALA A 54 30.53 23.76 -23.56
N GLY A 55 29.69 23.28 -22.64
CA GLY A 55 28.33 23.80 -22.41
C GLY A 55 27.29 23.34 -23.44
N LYS A 56 27.65 22.46 -24.38
CA LYS A 56 26.70 21.86 -25.33
C LYS A 56 26.50 20.39 -25.03
N CYS A 57 25.26 19.93 -25.15
CA CYS A 57 24.93 18.52 -25.00
C CYS A 57 25.22 17.76 -26.29
N LEU A 58 26.19 16.85 -26.27
CA LEU A 58 26.64 16.08 -27.44
C LEU A 58 26.46 14.58 -27.19
N SER A 59 25.83 13.89 -28.15
CA SER A 59 25.74 12.43 -28.16
C SER A 59 26.98 11.82 -28.84
N PRO A 60 27.51 10.68 -28.34
CA PRO A 60 28.50 9.90 -29.05
C PRO A 60 28.00 9.49 -30.45
N GLY A 61 28.87 9.60 -31.46
CA GLY A 61 28.63 9.07 -32.80
C GLY A 61 28.72 7.54 -32.85
N CYS A 62 28.45 6.96 -34.02
CA CYS A 62 28.59 5.51 -34.22
C CYS A 62 30.03 4.97 -34.20
N ASP A 63 31.00 5.86 -34.03
CA ASP A 63 32.43 5.64 -33.90
C ASP A 63 32.94 5.86 -32.45
N ASP A 64 32.02 5.97 -31.47
CA ASP A 64 32.31 6.21 -30.04
C ASP A 64 33.04 7.55 -29.75
N PHE A 65 33.16 8.44 -30.74
CA PHE A 65 33.72 9.78 -30.57
C PHE A 65 32.62 10.84 -30.39
N VAL A 66 32.87 11.80 -29.50
CA VAL A 66 31.98 12.93 -29.24
C VAL A 66 32.38 14.10 -30.17
N GLY A 67 31.60 14.35 -31.21
CA GLY A 67 31.90 15.35 -32.24
C GLY A 67 30.83 15.37 -33.35
N PRO A 68 30.98 16.21 -34.39
CA PRO A 68 29.99 16.31 -35.47
C PRO A 68 29.91 15.02 -36.30
N GLY A 69 29.06 14.09 -35.86
CA GLY A 69 28.00 13.50 -36.67
C GLY A 69 28.40 12.43 -37.68
N ARG A 70 29.12 11.38 -37.27
CA ARG A 70 28.94 10.09 -37.95
C ARG A 70 27.72 9.40 -37.35
N VAL A 71 26.66 9.34 -38.16
CA VAL A 71 25.43 8.64 -37.83
C VAL A 71 25.42 7.33 -38.61
N VAL A 72 24.90 6.28 -37.97
CA VAL A 72 24.67 5.00 -38.64
C VAL A 72 23.70 5.22 -39.80
N ASP A 73 24.05 4.73 -40.99
CA ASP A 73 23.14 4.73 -42.14
C ASP A 73 21.97 3.75 -41.92
N LYS A 74 20.97 3.73 -42.82
CA LYS A 74 19.81 2.82 -42.68
C LYS A 74 20.18 1.33 -42.74
N CYS A 75 21.41 1.02 -43.15
CA CYS A 75 21.95 -0.32 -43.29
C CYS A 75 22.79 -0.76 -42.09
N GLY A 76 22.94 0.08 -41.07
CA GLY A 76 23.75 -0.25 -39.89
C GLY A 76 25.23 0.11 -40.04
N VAL A 77 25.63 0.81 -41.11
CA VAL A 77 27.03 1.18 -41.38
C VAL A 77 27.30 2.61 -40.91
N CYS A 78 28.30 2.78 -40.05
CA CYS A 78 28.69 4.09 -39.53
C CYS A 78 29.26 4.98 -40.64
N GLY A 79 28.57 6.08 -40.97
CA GLY A 79 28.96 6.95 -42.10
C GLY A 79 28.77 6.34 -43.49
N GLY A 80 27.91 5.32 -43.61
CA GLY A 80 27.57 4.69 -44.89
C GLY A 80 26.64 5.53 -45.76
N ASP A 81 26.52 5.15 -47.03
CA ASP A 81 25.72 5.82 -48.06
C ASP A 81 24.35 5.14 -48.31
N ASN A 82 23.94 4.21 -47.42
CA ASN A 82 22.75 3.36 -47.55
C ASN A 82 22.80 2.34 -48.71
N THR A 83 23.97 2.07 -49.31
CA THR A 83 24.09 1.09 -50.40
C THR A 83 24.36 -0.34 -49.92
N ALA A 84 24.76 -0.51 -48.66
CA ALA A 84 25.16 -1.79 -48.08
C ALA A 84 23.99 -2.78 -47.84
N CYS A 85 22.74 -2.31 -47.91
CA CYS A 85 21.55 -3.12 -47.67
C CYS A 85 20.42 -2.78 -48.65
N ARG A 86 19.50 -3.73 -48.85
CA ARG A 86 18.30 -3.54 -49.68
C ARG A 86 17.08 -3.32 -48.80
N LEU A 87 16.39 -2.19 -48.97
CA LEU A 87 15.10 -1.96 -48.32
C LEU A 87 14.02 -2.90 -48.89
N VAL A 88 13.32 -3.61 -48.01
CA VAL A 88 12.17 -4.45 -48.36
C VAL A 88 10.93 -3.84 -47.72
N SER A 89 10.00 -3.36 -48.55
CA SER A 89 8.73 -2.75 -48.11
C SER A 89 7.55 -3.34 -48.89
N GLY A 90 6.41 -3.52 -48.23
CA GLY A 90 5.17 -3.99 -48.86
C GLY A 90 3.94 -3.40 -48.17
N LEU A 91 2.88 -3.19 -48.94
CA LEU A 91 1.58 -2.72 -48.46
C LEU A 91 0.53 -3.79 -48.80
N PHE A 92 -0.28 -4.17 -47.80
CA PHE A 92 -1.34 -5.16 -47.97
C PHE A 92 -2.71 -4.49 -47.78
N GLN A 93 -3.54 -4.54 -48.82
CA GLN A 93 -4.86 -3.88 -48.87
C GLN A 93 -5.99 -4.84 -49.26
N HIS A 94 -5.82 -6.16 -49.11
CA HIS A 94 -6.84 -7.13 -49.53
C HIS A 94 -7.95 -7.33 -48.49
N SER A 95 -9.20 -7.42 -48.96
CA SER A 95 -10.36 -7.76 -48.14
C SER A 95 -10.39 -9.26 -47.85
N LEU A 96 -10.22 -9.64 -46.59
CA LEU A 96 -10.21 -11.02 -46.16
C LEU A 96 -11.65 -11.54 -46.02
N THR A 97 -11.99 -12.61 -46.73
CA THR A 97 -13.35 -13.21 -46.74
C THR A 97 -13.44 -14.53 -45.97
N ARG A 98 -12.30 -15.15 -45.63
CA ARG A 98 -12.23 -16.43 -44.92
C ARG A 98 -11.55 -16.25 -43.57
N VAL A 99 -12.12 -16.84 -42.53
CA VAL A 99 -11.54 -16.85 -41.18
C VAL A 99 -10.22 -17.65 -41.20
N GLY A 100 -9.15 -17.07 -40.65
CA GLY A 100 -7.84 -17.73 -40.58
C GLY A 100 -6.65 -16.79 -40.78
N TYR A 101 -5.47 -17.38 -40.94
CA TYR A 101 -4.19 -16.68 -41.12
C TYR A 101 -3.89 -16.43 -42.59
N HIS A 102 -3.79 -15.16 -42.98
CA HIS A 102 -3.48 -14.74 -44.34
C HIS A 102 -2.07 -14.13 -44.39
N LYS A 103 -1.16 -14.73 -45.16
CA LYS A 103 0.23 -14.25 -45.30
C LYS A 103 0.24 -12.89 -46.00
N ILE A 104 0.86 -11.91 -45.38
CA ILE A 104 1.02 -10.54 -45.88
C ILE A 104 2.36 -10.38 -46.60
N LEU A 105 3.47 -10.68 -45.91
CA LEU A 105 4.83 -10.49 -46.42
C LEU A 105 5.81 -11.47 -45.78
N GLU A 106 7.00 -11.53 -46.34
CA GLU A 106 8.10 -12.37 -45.85
C GLU A 106 9.31 -11.48 -45.47
N ILE A 107 9.84 -11.71 -44.27
CA ILE A 107 11.05 -11.06 -43.76
C ILE A 107 12.23 -12.01 -44.02
N PRO A 108 13.20 -11.63 -44.85
CA PRO A 108 14.34 -12.49 -45.18
C PRO A 108 15.26 -12.68 -43.98
N GLN A 109 16.11 -13.70 -44.05
CA GLN A 109 17.24 -13.86 -43.13
C GLN A 109 18.24 -12.70 -43.32
N GLY A 110 18.81 -12.21 -42.21
CA GLY A 110 19.74 -11.07 -42.17
C GLY A 110 19.05 -9.70 -42.11
N ALA A 111 17.72 -9.65 -41.97
CA ALA A 111 16.98 -8.40 -41.91
C ALA A 111 17.22 -7.66 -40.59
N THR A 112 17.57 -6.39 -40.68
CA THR A 112 17.76 -5.46 -39.56
C THR A 112 16.76 -4.31 -39.65
N LYS A 113 16.48 -3.65 -38.52
CA LYS A 113 15.53 -2.51 -38.44
C LYS A 113 14.15 -2.85 -39.00
N ILE A 114 13.62 -3.99 -38.58
CA ILE A 114 12.30 -4.49 -38.99
C ILE A 114 11.22 -3.66 -38.33
N ASN A 115 10.30 -3.12 -39.13
CA ASN A 115 9.12 -2.41 -38.67
C ASN A 115 7.91 -2.85 -39.49
N VAL A 116 6.95 -3.49 -38.82
CA VAL A 116 5.65 -3.83 -39.40
C VAL A 116 4.59 -3.15 -38.57
N THR A 117 3.82 -2.26 -39.20
CA THR A 117 2.77 -1.49 -38.54
C THR A 117 1.49 -1.55 -39.36
N GLU A 118 0.37 -1.80 -38.69
CA GLU A 118 -0.96 -1.71 -39.25
C GLU A 118 -1.33 -0.22 -39.41
N MET A 119 -1.46 0.21 -40.66
CA MET A 119 -1.70 1.61 -41.01
C MET A 119 -3.15 2.05 -40.72
N VAL A 120 -4.11 1.13 -40.85
CA VAL A 120 -5.53 1.35 -40.57
C VAL A 120 -5.98 0.31 -39.57
N LYS A 121 -6.27 0.75 -38.35
CA LYS A 121 -6.72 -0.11 -37.25
C LYS A 121 -7.91 -0.97 -37.68
N SER A 122 -7.76 -2.28 -37.59
CA SER A 122 -8.84 -3.25 -37.85
C SER A 122 -9.11 -4.10 -36.60
N LYS A 123 -10.14 -4.95 -36.66
CA LYS A 123 -10.41 -5.97 -35.62
C LYS A 123 -9.56 -7.25 -35.82
N ASN A 124 -8.65 -7.23 -36.78
CA ASN A 124 -7.75 -8.33 -37.09
C ASN A 124 -6.45 -8.19 -36.30
N TYR A 125 -5.66 -9.27 -36.28
CA TYR A 125 -4.45 -9.33 -35.48
C TYR A 125 -3.25 -9.65 -36.34
N LEU A 126 -2.14 -8.91 -36.18
CA LEU A 126 -0.88 -9.20 -36.85
C LEU A 126 -0.21 -10.41 -36.21
N ALA A 127 0.14 -11.40 -37.00
CA ALA A 127 0.79 -12.62 -36.57
C ALA A 127 2.15 -12.79 -37.25
N LEU A 128 3.10 -13.38 -36.52
CA LEU A 128 4.44 -13.67 -36.99
C LEU A 128 4.72 -15.15 -36.78
N ARG A 129 5.15 -15.84 -37.83
CA ARG A 129 5.51 -17.26 -37.78
C ARG A 129 6.79 -17.51 -38.55
N ASN A 130 7.51 -18.57 -38.21
CA ASN A 130 8.64 -19.00 -39.02
C ASN A 130 8.20 -19.93 -40.16
N ARG A 131 9.11 -20.21 -41.09
CA ARG A 131 8.86 -21.15 -42.20
C ARG A 131 8.63 -22.61 -41.74
N ALA A 132 9.08 -22.96 -40.54
CA ALA A 132 8.86 -24.26 -39.92
C ALA A 132 7.46 -24.40 -39.27
N GLY A 133 6.59 -23.38 -39.36
CA GLY A 133 5.23 -23.41 -38.82
C GLY A 133 5.12 -23.05 -37.34
N ARG A 134 6.23 -22.74 -36.65
CA ARG A 134 6.23 -22.23 -35.28
C ARG A 134 5.79 -20.76 -35.27
N SER A 135 4.73 -20.48 -34.54
CA SER A 135 4.25 -19.11 -34.32
C SER A 135 5.11 -18.41 -33.27
N ILE A 136 5.44 -17.15 -33.50
CA ILE A 136 6.23 -16.28 -32.63
C ILE A 136 5.34 -15.23 -31.97
N ILE A 137 4.42 -14.62 -32.73
CA ILE A 137 3.44 -13.65 -32.25
C ILE A 137 2.06 -14.03 -32.83
N ASN A 138 1.02 -14.02 -31.98
CA ASN A 138 -0.38 -14.29 -32.28
C ASN A 138 -0.60 -15.64 -33.01
N GLY A 139 -0.06 -16.72 -32.45
CA GLY A 139 -0.15 -18.09 -32.97
C GLY A 139 -1.34 -18.91 -32.48
N ASN A 140 -1.67 -19.99 -33.19
CA ASN A 140 -2.66 -21.00 -32.74
C ASN A 140 -4.03 -20.44 -32.31
N TRP A 141 -4.54 -19.42 -33.01
CA TRP A 141 -5.78 -18.71 -32.68
C TRP A 141 -5.76 -17.95 -31.34
N ALA A 142 -4.62 -17.91 -30.66
CA ALA A 142 -4.40 -17.16 -29.44
C ALA A 142 -3.82 -15.78 -29.75
N ILE A 143 -4.22 -14.78 -28.95
CA ILE A 143 -3.70 -13.42 -29.03
C ILE A 143 -2.73 -13.18 -27.88
N ASP A 144 -1.50 -12.86 -28.23
CA ASP A 144 -0.41 -12.56 -27.33
C ASP A 144 -0.54 -11.15 -26.73
N ARG A 145 -0.04 -10.96 -25.51
CA ARG A 145 -0.03 -9.64 -24.84
C ARG A 145 1.02 -8.72 -25.49
N PRO A 146 0.89 -7.38 -25.42
CA PRO A 146 1.98 -6.48 -25.79
C PRO A 146 3.23 -6.81 -24.98
N GLY A 147 4.39 -6.95 -25.64
CA GLY A 147 5.59 -7.46 -24.97
C GLY A 147 6.76 -7.73 -25.90
N ARG A 148 7.80 -8.37 -25.37
CA ARG A 148 9.01 -8.76 -26.10
C ARG A 148 8.99 -10.27 -26.37
N TYR A 149 9.15 -10.65 -27.62
CA TYR A 149 9.03 -12.02 -28.13
C TYR A 149 10.32 -12.41 -28.84
N GLU A 150 10.95 -13.50 -28.41
CA GLU A 150 12.14 -14.03 -29.05
C GLU A 150 11.78 -14.92 -30.25
N GLY A 151 12.33 -14.61 -31.42
CA GLY A 151 12.05 -15.40 -32.61
C GLY A 151 12.93 -15.02 -33.79
N GLY A 152 13.33 -16.02 -34.57
CA GLY A 152 14.18 -15.82 -35.75
C GLY A 152 15.49 -15.10 -35.49
N GLY A 153 16.11 -15.35 -34.32
CA GLY A 153 17.44 -14.83 -33.96
C GLY A 153 17.46 -13.40 -33.43
N THR A 154 16.30 -12.75 -33.28
CA THR A 154 16.17 -11.40 -32.74
C THR A 154 15.00 -11.33 -31.76
N MET A 155 14.95 -10.24 -30.99
CA MET A 155 13.84 -9.92 -30.10
C MET A 155 12.87 -8.97 -30.80
N PHE A 156 11.61 -9.38 -30.93
CA PHE A 156 10.50 -8.59 -31.47
C PHE A 156 9.75 -7.91 -30.33
N THR A 157 9.54 -6.59 -30.43
CA THR A 157 8.67 -5.84 -29.54
C THR A 157 7.30 -5.70 -30.18
N TYR A 158 6.30 -6.41 -29.67
CA TYR A 158 4.91 -6.35 -30.13
C TYR A 158 4.12 -5.31 -29.31
N ARG A 159 3.44 -4.40 -30.00
CA ARG A 159 2.67 -3.30 -29.41
C ARG A 159 1.26 -3.32 -29.97
N ARG A 160 0.27 -3.31 -29.07
CA ARG A 160 -1.16 -3.23 -29.38
C ARG A 160 -1.80 -2.15 -28.52
N PRO A 161 -2.03 -0.94 -29.07
CA PRO A 161 -2.63 0.18 -28.36
C PRO A 161 -4.06 -0.12 -27.89
N ASN A 162 -4.45 0.40 -26.72
CA ASN A 162 -5.77 0.16 -26.13
C ASN A 162 -6.91 0.71 -27.00
N GLU A 163 -8.04 0.00 -27.02
CA GLU A 163 -9.18 0.26 -27.93
C GLU A 163 -9.83 1.64 -27.74
N ILE A 164 -9.74 2.23 -26.54
CA ILE A 164 -10.49 3.42 -26.13
C ILE A 164 -9.76 4.74 -26.45
N THR A 165 -8.42 4.75 -26.52
CA THR A 165 -7.64 6.01 -26.51
C THR A 165 -6.75 6.23 -27.73
N SER A 166 -6.58 5.25 -28.61
CA SER A 166 -5.63 5.34 -29.72
C SER A 166 -6.22 4.92 -31.07
N THR A 167 -5.91 5.73 -32.09
CA THR A 167 -6.14 5.46 -33.52
C THR A 167 -5.00 4.66 -34.17
N ALA A 168 -3.89 4.45 -33.47
CA ALA A 168 -2.75 3.68 -33.97
C ALA A 168 -3.09 2.17 -34.03
N GLY A 169 -2.71 1.52 -35.13
CA GLY A 169 -2.86 0.07 -35.31
C GLY A 169 -1.81 -0.75 -34.57
N GLU A 170 -1.91 -2.06 -34.68
CA GLU A 170 -0.93 -2.99 -34.13
C GLU A 170 0.43 -2.87 -34.81
N SER A 171 1.52 -3.13 -34.08
CA SER A 171 2.86 -3.16 -34.66
C SER A 171 3.78 -4.16 -33.98
N PHE A 172 4.76 -4.66 -34.72
CA PHE A 172 5.93 -5.30 -34.13
C PHE A 172 7.23 -4.78 -34.76
N LEU A 173 8.22 -4.59 -33.89
CA LEU A 173 9.50 -3.94 -34.19
C LEU A 173 10.65 -4.84 -33.76
N ALA A 174 11.71 -4.95 -34.55
CA ALA A 174 12.93 -5.66 -34.15
C ALA A 174 14.18 -5.01 -34.74
N ASP A 175 15.25 -4.96 -33.95
CA ASP A 175 16.53 -4.43 -34.42
C ASP A 175 17.26 -5.38 -35.38
N GLY A 176 17.05 -6.70 -35.24
CA GLY A 176 17.73 -7.73 -36.04
C GLY A 176 19.18 -7.98 -35.57
N PRO A 177 19.99 -8.73 -36.34
CA PRO A 177 19.66 -9.39 -37.60
C PRO A 177 18.84 -10.67 -37.40
N THR A 178 17.93 -10.97 -38.32
CA THR A 178 17.23 -12.27 -38.32
C THR A 178 18.16 -13.40 -38.76
N ASN A 179 18.06 -14.57 -38.15
CA ASN A 179 18.84 -15.76 -38.54
C ASN A 179 18.06 -16.75 -39.42
N GLN A 180 16.78 -16.47 -39.70
CA GLN A 180 15.91 -17.30 -40.53
C GLN A 180 14.83 -16.44 -41.19
N ILE A 181 14.14 -17.01 -42.18
CA ILE A 181 13.02 -16.37 -42.87
C ILE A 181 11.75 -16.41 -42.00
N LEU A 182 11.04 -15.29 -41.91
CA LEU A 182 9.82 -15.15 -41.12
C LEU A 182 8.64 -14.70 -41.99
N ASP A 183 7.48 -15.31 -41.76
CA ASP A 183 6.22 -14.98 -42.42
C ASP A 183 5.39 -14.08 -41.53
N VAL A 184 5.01 -12.92 -42.07
CA VAL A 184 4.02 -12.03 -41.46
C VAL A 184 2.65 -12.40 -42.00
N SER A 185 1.67 -12.57 -41.12
CA SER A 185 0.29 -12.91 -41.47
C SER A 185 -0.69 -12.02 -40.73
N GLN A 186 -1.92 -11.91 -41.22
CA GLN A 186 -3.04 -11.29 -40.50
C GLN A 186 -4.07 -12.36 -40.14
N LEU A 187 -4.48 -12.41 -38.88
CA LEU A 187 -5.53 -13.29 -38.39
C LEU A 187 -6.88 -12.59 -38.51
N PHE A 188 -7.71 -13.07 -39.42
CA PHE A 188 -9.08 -12.59 -39.63
C PHE A 188 -10.07 -13.42 -38.80
N ARG A 189 -10.85 -12.77 -37.93
CA ARG A 189 -11.94 -13.37 -37.16
C ARG A 189 -13.28 -12.73 -37.52
N PHE A 190 -14.32 -13.54 -37.73
CA PHE A 190 -15.67 -13.06 -37.97
C PHE A 190 -16.31 -12.60 -36.65
N GLU A 191 -17.09 -11.51 -36.68
CA GLU A 191 -17.91 -11.06 -35.54
C GLU A 191 -19.28 -11.72 -35.56
N ASN A 192 -19.65 -12.43 -34.49
CA ASN A 192 -21.04 -12.71 -34.19
C ASN A 192 -21.69 -11.42 -33.67
N HIS A 193 -22.43 -10.72 -34.53
CA HIS A 193 -23.39 -9.73 -34.06
C HIS A 193 -24.53 -10.44 -33.33
N THR A 194 -24.50 -10.41 -32.00
CA THR A 194 -25.68 -10.66 -31.16
C THR A 194 -26.48 -9.35 -31.06
N GLY A 195 -27.62 -9.30 -31.74
CA GLY A 195 -28.58 -8.18 -31.71
C GLY A 195 -29.97 -8.63 -32.16
N GLY A 196 -30.77 -9.04 -31.17
CA GLY A 196 -32.15 -9.54 -31.13
C GLY A 196 -33.10 -9.40 -32.33
N TYR A 197 -33.90 -10.46 -32.54
CA TYR A 197 -35.36 -10.38 -32.69
C TYR A 197 -36.01 -11.66 -32.14
N ASN A 198 -37.00 -11.49 -31.26
CA ASN A 198 -37.95 -12.53 -30.87
C ASN A 198 -38.90 -12.79 -32.05
N HIS A 199 -39.08 -14.05 -32.44
CA HIS A 199 -40.43 -14.58 -32.66
C HIS A 199 -40.44 -16.11 -32.57
N HIS A 200 -41.46 -16.60 -31.86
CA HIS A 200 -41.78 -17.99 -31.61
C HIS A 200 -41.95 -18.83 -32.89
N GLY A 201 -41.53 -20.08 -32.80
CA GLY A 201 -41.83 -21.13 -33.76
C GLY A 201 -41.49 -22.49 -33.17
N ASN A 202 -42.33 -22.94 -32.25
CA ASN A 202 -42.26 -24.25 -31.62
C ASN A 202 -42.47 -25.35 -32.68
N THR A 203 -41.57 -26.34 -32.77
CA THR A 203 -41.97 -27.75 -32.86
C THR A 203 -40.75 -28.67 -32.71
N HIS A 204 -40.89 -29.59 -31.78
CA HIS A 204 -40.00 -30.70 -31.45
C HIS A 204 -39.59 -31.54 -32.68
N GLN A 205 -38.34 -31.99 -32.69
CA GLN A 205 -37.94 -33.21 -33.38
C GLN A 205 -36.79 -33.88 -32.61
N GLU A 206 -37.16 -34.66 -31.59
CA GLU A 206 -36.34 -35.77 -31.09
C GLU A 206 -36.83 -37.05 -31.76
N GLY A 207 -35.90 -37.94 -32.12
CA GLY A 207 -36.27 -39.24 -32.68
C GLY A 207 -35.08 -40.05 -33.16
N TYR A 208 -34.32 -40.56 -32.20
CA TYR A 208 -33.37 -41.65 -32.37
C TYR A 208 -34.15 -42.98 -32.51
N ASP A 209 -33.71 -43.82 -33.43
CA ASP A 209 -34.07 -45.24 -33.68
C ASP A 209 -33.85 -46.16 -32.44
N PRO A 210 -34.14 -47.50 -32.46
CA PRO A 210 -34.97 -48.33 -33.35
C PRO A 210 -35.79 -49.44 -32.62
N ALA A 211 -36.47 -50.27 -33.44
CA ALA A 211 -36.65 -51.73 -33.33
C ALA A 211 -37.99 -52.30 -32.79
N GLY A 212 -38.57 -53.20 -33.59
CA GLY A 212 -39.35 -54.33 -33.07
C GLY A 212 -40.58 -54.80 -33.88
N GLY A 213 -40.35 -55.59 -34.93
CA GLY A 213 -41.07 -56.86 -35.18
C GLY A 213 -42.51 -56.88 -35.75
N GLY A 214 -42.70 -57.70 -36.80
CA GLY A 214 -43.90 -58.54 -36.97
C GLY A 214 -44.88 -58.23 -38.12
N ARG A 215 -44.79 -59.01 -39.21
CA ARG A 215 -45.85 -59.30 -40.23
C ARG A 215 -47.07 -60.02 -39.58
N PRO A 216 -48.28 -60.20 -40.18
CA PRO A 216 -48.58 -60.50 -41.61
C PRO A 216 -49.96 -59.94 -42.12
N PRO A 217 -50.69 -60.50 -43.13
CA PRO A 217 -50.58 -60.23 -44.57
C PRO A 217 -51.94 -59.90 -45.28
N SER A 218 -51.96 -59.96 -46.63
CA SER A 218 -53.11 -60.08 -47.57
C SER A 218 -54.00 -58.82 -47.75
N SER A 219 -54.57 -58.47 -48.91
CA SER A 219 -54.93 -59.16 -50.16
C SER A 219 -55.33 -58.12 -51.23
N ILE A 220 -55.19 -58.49 -52.50
CA ILE A 220 -55.63 -57.77 -53.71
C ILE A 220 -57.17 -57.61 -53.74
N PRO A 221 -57.71 -56.55 -54.39
CA PRO A 221 -58.62 -56.82 -55.50
C PRO A 221 -58.37 -55.96 -56.76
N ASP A 222 -58.99 -56.43 -57.83
CA ASP A 222 -58.73 -56.26 -59.25
C ASP A 222 -59.52 -55.09 -59.91
N ASN A 223 -59.09 -54.76 -61.14
CA ASN A 223 -59.81 -54.06 -62.24
C ASN A 223 -60.09 -52.54 -62.20
N GLN A 224 -59.41 -51.80 -63.10
CA GLN A 224 -60.01 -51.18 -64.31
C GLN A 224 -58.94 -50.65 -65.30
N VAL A 225 -59.28 -50.68 -66.60
CA VAL A 225 -58.47 -50.62 -67.84
C VAL A 225 -58.67 -49.25 -68.55
N PRO A 226 -58.00 -48.85 -69.66
CA PRO A 226 -56.58 -48.86 -70.08
C PRO A 226 -56.03 -47.43 -70.32
N ALA A 227 -54.70 -47.24 -70.28
CA ALA A 227 -54.05 -46.09 -70.92
C ALA A 227 -52.92 -46.56 -71.85
N VAL A 228 -53.24 -46.46 -73.14
CA VAL A 228 -52.39 -46.35 -74.34
C VAL A 228 -50.87 -46.42 -74.10
N GLN A 229 -50.24 -47.45 -74.67
CA GLN A 229 -48.78 -47.47 -74.87
C GLN A 229 -48.36 -46.36 -75.84
N PRO A 230 -47.36 -45.53 -75.49
CA PRO A 230 -46.56 -44.84 -76.48
C PRO A 230 -45.52 -45.80 -77.09
N PRO A 231 -45.08 -45.54 -78.32
CA PRO A 231 -44.27 -46.46 -79.12
C PRO A 231 -42.91 -46.69 -78.48
N ARG A 232 -42.38 -47.92 -78.66
CA ARG A 232 -40.97 -48.24 -78.43
C ARG A 232 -40.10 -47.31 -79.28
N SER A 233 -39.66 -46.19 -78.71
CA SER A 233 -38.50 -45.49 -79.25
C SER A 233 -37.32 -46.44 -79.06
N GLN A 234 -36.72 -46.85 -80.17
CA GLN A 234 -35.41 -47.46 -80.12
C GLN A 234 -34.50 -46.43 -79.46
N ARG A 235 -34.09 -46.68 -78.21
CA ARG A 235 -33.14 -45.81 -77.53
C ARG A 235 -31.84 -45.82 -78.33
N GLU A 236 -31.56 -44.70 -78.98
CA GLU A 236 -30.38 -44.46 -79.80
C GLU A 236 -29.10 -44.39 -78.94
N TYR A 237 -29.26 -44.16 -77.64
CA TYR A 237 -28.18 -44.07 -76.65
C TYR A 237 -28.42 -45.04 -75.50
N ASN A 238 -27.34 -45.64 -75.00
CA ASN A 238 -27.37 -46.52 -73.84
C ASN A 238 -26.16 -46.31 -72.94
N TRP A 239 -26.31 -46.63 -71.65
CA TRP A 239 -25.19 -46.63 -70.72
C TRP A 239 -24.25 -47.81 -71.03
N ARG A 240 -22.94 -47.54 -71.03
CA ARG A 240 -21.89 -48.56 -71.17
C ARG A 240 -20.84 -48.34 -70.07
N GLN A 241 -20.33 -49.44 -69.52
CA GLN A 241 -19.24 -49.38 -68.53
C GLN A 241 -17.97 -48.92 -69.25
N ALA A 242 -17.45 -47.77 -68.84
CA ALA A 242 -16.25 -47.17 -69.39
C ALA A 242 -14.98 -47.58 -68.65
N GLY A 243 -15.13 -47.96 -67.37
CA GLY A 243 -14.03 -48.39 -66.53
C GLY A 243 -14.44 -48.50 -65.08
N THR A 244 -13.46 -48.46 -64.18
CA THR A 244 -13.64 -48.40 -62.74
C THR A 244 -12.95 -47.16 -62.19
N THR A 245 -13.45 -46.63 -61.06
CA THR A 245 -12.77 -45.56 -60.33
C THR A 245 -11.46 -46.07 -59.76
N GLU A 246 -10.55 -45.15 -59.42
CA GLU A 246 -9.42 -45.49 -58.56
C GLU A 246 -9.93 -46.08 -57.23
N CYS A 247 -9.16 -47.01 -56.68
CA CYS A 247 -9.53 -47.67 -55.43
C CYS A 247 -9.47 -46.66 -54.28
N SER A 248 -10.51 -46.62 -53.44
CA SER A 248 -10.59 -45.66 -52.32
C SER A 248 -9.49 -45.80 -51.26
N ALA A 249 -8.80 -46.94 -51.22
CA ALA A 249 -7.65 -47.20 -50.36
C ALA A 249 -6.57 -48.01 -51.09
N SER A 250 -5.30 -47.75 -50.77
CA SER A 250 -4.14 -48.46 -51.35
C SER A 250 -3.88 -49.83 -50.70
N CYS A 251 -4.46 -50.09 -49.53
CA CYS A 251 -4.37 -51.33 -48.77
C CYS A 251 -5.52 -51.40 -47.74
N GLY A 252 -5.75 -52.56 -47.13
CA GLY A 252 -6.70 -52.68 -46.02
C GLY A 252 -8.17 -52.74 -46.43
N LYS A 253 -8.45 -53.16 -47.67
CA LYS A 253 -9.78 -53.22 -48.32
C LYS A 253 -10.34 -51.83 -48.65
N GLY A 254 -10.02 -51.37 -49.85
CA GLY A 254 -10.71 -50.26 -50.50
C GLY A 254 -11.89 -50.74 -51.34
N TYR A 255 -12.59 -49.78 -51.92
CA TYR A 255 -13.71 -50.03 -52.81
C TYR A 255 -13.50 -49.23 -54.09
N MET A 256 -13.86 -49.84 -55.23
CA MET A 256 -13.93 -49.16 -56.52
C MET A 256 -15.35 -49.26 -57.07
N TYR A 257 -15.73 -48.27 -57.86
CA TYR A 257 -17.07 -48.17 -58.43
C TYR A 257 -16.98 -48.29 -59.95
N ALA A 258 -17.91 -49.03 -60.56
CA ALA A 258 -18.03 -49.05 -62.01
C ALA A 258 -18.49 -47.67 -62.54
N ILE A 259 -17.72 -47.11 -63.48
CA ILE A 259 -18.04 -45.85 -64.17
C ILE A 259 -18.82 -46.18 -65.44
N PHE A 260 -19.98 -45.54 -65.59
CA PHE A 260 -20.83 -45.68 -66.77
C PHE A 260 -20.90 -44.34 -67.50
N HIS A 261 -20.57 -44.36 -68.79
CA HIS A 261 -20.76 -43.23 -69.71
C HIS A 261 -21.93 -43.51 -70.65
N CYS A 262 -22.61 -42.44 -71.05
CA CYS A 262 -23.61 -42.51 -72.10
C CYS A 262 -22.92 -42.66 -73.45
N VAL A 263 -23.25 -43.71 -74.21
CA VAL A 263 -22.69 -43.92 -75.55
C VAL A 263 -23.80 -44.06 -76.58
N HIS A 264 -23.50 -43.64 -77.81
CA HIS A 264 -24.40 -43.87 -78.94
C HIS A 264 -24.34 -45.35 -79.37
N ARG A 265 -25.51 -45.96 -79.56
CA ARG A 265 -25.68 -47.42 -79.61
C ARG A 265 -25.05 -48.08 -80.84
N LEU A 266 -24.84 -47.34 -81.94
CA LEU A 266 -24.35 -47.88 -83.22
C LEU A 266 -22.84 -47.67 -83.43
N ASN A 267 -22.30 -46.55 -82.99
CA ASN A 267 -20.89 -46.17 -83.19
C ASN A 267 -20.05 -46.20 -81.88
N HIS A 268 -20.69 -46.39 -80.72
CA HIS A 268 -20.07 -46.45 -79.39
C HIS A 268 -19.30 -45.20 -78.96
N GLU A 269 -19.57 -44.05 -79.59
CA GLU A 269 -18.96 -42.78 -79.20
C GLU A 269 -19.56 -42.27 -77.89
N GLU A 270 -18.70 -41.71 -77.05
CA GLU A 270 -19.09 -41.08 -75.79
C GLU A 270 -19.83 -39.77 -76.07
N VAL A 271 -21.01 -39.65 -75.47
CA VAL A 271 -21.89 -38.49 -75.61
C VAL A 271 -22.32 -37.99 -74.23
N SER A 272 -22.97 -36.82 -74.19
CA SER A 272 -23.44 -36.23 -72.94
C SER A 272 -24.41 -37.15 -72.18
N ASP A 273 -24.21 -37.26 -70.86
CA ASP A 273 -25.07 -38.02 -69.92
C ASP A 273 -26.56 -37.64 -69.99
N ALA A 274 -26.91 -36.44 -70.49
CA ALA A 274 -28.30 -36.00 -70.67
C ALA A 274 -29.05 -36.71 -71.81
N LEU A 275 -28.33 -37.35 -72.74
CA LEU A 275 -28.91 -38.07 -73.90
C LEU A 275 -29.29 -39.52 -73.55
N CYS A 276 -28.78 -40.06 -72.43
CA CYS A 276 -29.21 -41.33 -71.86
C CYS A 276 -30.23 -41.11 -70.74
N ASP A 277 -31.24 -41.97 -70.68
CA ASP A 277 -32.23 -41.93 -69.62
C ASP A 277 -31.60 -42.35 -68.28
N SER A 278 -31.65 -41.43 -67.31
CA SER A 278 -31.12 -41.61 -65.96
C SER A 278 -31.77 -42.77 -65.21
N SER A 279 -33.03 -43.10 -65.51
CA SER A 279 -33.74 -44.23 -64.88
C SER A 279 -33.19 -45.60 -65.31
N THR A 280 -32.42 -45.64 -66.40
CA THR A 280 -31.75 -46.85 -66.90
C THR A 280 -30.25 -46.87 -66.64
N LYS A 281 -29.72 -45.89 -65.88
CA LYS A 281 -28.32 -45.92 -65.45
C LYS A 281 -28.12 -47.10 -64.50
N PRO A 282 -27.23 -48.07 -64.81
CA PRO A 282 -26.97 -49.19 -63.91
C PRO A 282 -26.51 -48.66 -62.55
N SER A 283 -26.94 -49.33 -61.48
CA SER A 283 -26.47 -49.04 -60.12
C SER A 283 -24.96 -49.19 -60.05
N GLN A 284 -24.28 -48.23 -59.43
CA GLN A 284 -22.83 -48.33 -59.18
C GLN A 284 -22.58 -49.56 -58.30
N GLN A 285 -22.01 -50.61 -58.91
CA GLN A 285 -21.65 -51.83 -58.19
C GLN A 285 -20.35 -51.58 -57.42
N GLU A 286 -20.38 -51.88 -56.12
CA GLU A 286 -19.22 -51.79 -55.23
C GLU A 286 -18.41 -53.07 -55.32
N GLU A 287 -17.17 -52.98 -55.80
CA GLU A 287 -16.23 -54.10 -55.82
C GLU A 287 -15.06 -53.84 -54.86
N PRO A 288 -14.70 -54.82 -54.02
CA PRO A 288 -13.58 -54.68 -53.09
C PRO A 288 -12.24 -54.75 -53.84
N CYS A 289 -11.37 -53.79 -53.55
CA CYS A 289 -10.03 -53.69 -54.15
C CYS A 289 -8.95 -53.53 -53.06
N ASN A 290 -7.69 -53.83 -53.39
CA ASN A 290 -6.54 -53.69 -52.49
C ASN A 290 -6.75 -54.34 -51.09
N THR A 291 -7.14 -55.61 -51.08
CA THR A 291 -7.41 -56.40 -49.86
C THR A 291 -6.17 -56.83 -49.08
N GLN A 292 -4.98 -56.53 -49.59
CA GLN A 292 -3.70 -56.76 -48.92
C GLN A 292 -3.59 -55.97 -47.61
N HIS A 293 -2.82 -56.51 -46.67
CA HIS A 293 -2.60 -55.88 -45.37
C HIS A 293 -1.76 -54.62 -45.53
N CYS A 294 -2.13 -53.56 -44.82
CA CYS A 294 -1.32 -52.35 -44.77
C CYS A 294 -0.04 -52.58 -43.95
N PRO A 295 1.03 -51.81 -44.20
CA PRO A 295 2.17 -51.72 -43.28
C PRO A 295 1.72 -51.34 -41.86
N ALA A 296 2.44 -51.82 -40.85
CA ALA A 296 2.15 -51.47 -39.45
C ALA A 296 2.55 -50.01 -39.18
N PHE A 297 1.70 -49.26 -38.48
CA PHE A 297 1.92 -47.84 -38.18
C PHE A 297 1.69 -47.55 -36.69
N TRP A 298 2.22 -46.40 -36.23
CA TRP A 298 1.96 -45.89 -34.90
C TRP A 298 0.61 -45.18 -34.85
N ASP A 299 -0.33 -45.75 -34.10
CA ASP A 299 -1.59 -45.11 -33.73
C ASP A 299 -1.37 -44.25 -32.49
N ILE A 300 -1.66 -42.96 -32.61
CA ILE A 300 -1.32 -41.94 -31.61
C ILE A 300 -2.63 -41.49 -30.95
N GLY A 301 -2.80 -41.83 -29.68
CA GLY A 301 -3.94 -41.40 -28.87
C GLY A 301 -3.86 -39.94 -28.46
N GLU A 302 -4.98 -39.44 -27.92
CA GLU A 302 -5.05 -38.09 -27.35
C GLU A 302 -4.17 -37.95 -26.11
N TRP A 303 -3.76 -36.71 -25.82
CA TRP A 303 -3.03 -36.39 -24.60
C TRP A 303 -3.97 -36.44 -23.39
N SER A 304 -3.46 -36.96 -22.28
CA SER A 304 -4.12 -36.90 -20.98
C SER A 304 -4.24 -35.45 -20.49
N GLU A 305 -5.07 -35.25 -19.47
CA GLU A 305 -4.99 -34.02 -18.68
C GLU A 305 -3.56 -33.81 -18.14
N CYS A 306 -3.19 -32.54 -18.02
CA CYS A 306 -1.88 -32.16 -17.52
C CYS A 306 -1.78 -32.54 -16.03
N SER A 307 -0.65 -33.11 -15.61
CA SER A 307 -0.40 -33.50 -14.21
C SER A 307 -0.45 -32.33 -13.20
N LYS A 308 -0.41 -31.09 -13.67
CA LYS A 308 -0.59 -29.88 -12.85
C LYS A 308 -1.70 -29.02 -13.44
N THR A 309 -2.32 -28.19 -12.62
CA THR A 309 -3.36 -27.23 -13.02
C THR A 309 -2.81 -25.85 -13.39
N CYS A 310 -1.56 -25.54 -13.03
CA CYS A 310 -0.84 -24.32 -13.41
C CYS A 310 0.65 -24.63 -13.62
N GLY A 311 1.35 -23.78 -14.37
CA GLY A 311 2.79 -23.88 -14.62
C GLY A 311 3.21 -25.06 -15.52
N LEU A 312 4.44 -25.54 -15.31
CA LEU A 312 5.05 -26.66 -16.05
C LEU A 312 4.59 -28.00 -15.49
N GLY A 313 3.80 -28.74 -16.28
CA GLY A 313 3.39 -30.11 -16.01
C GLY A 313 3.80 -31.07 -17.12
N MET A 314 3.47 -32.34 -16.93
CA MET A 314 3.61 -33.40 -17.94
C MET A 314 2.24 -33.97 -18.31
N GLN A 315 2.06 -34.26 -19.59
CA GLN A 315 0.90 -34.98 -20.14
C GLN A 315 1.38 -36.25 -20.84
N HIS A 316 0.57 -37.31 -20.78
CA HIS A 316 0.87 -38.63 -21.32
C HIS A 316 -0.13 -38.99 -22.43
N ARG A 317 0.31 -39.71 -23.45
CA ARG A 317 -0.59 -40.27 -24.47
C ARG A 317 -0.28 -41.73 -24.76
N GLN A 318 -1.27 -42.47 -25.23
CA GLN A 318 -1.07 -43.84 -25.68
C GLN A 318 -0.51 -43.86 -27.10
N VAL A 319 0.50 -44.71 -27.31
CA VAL A 319 1.09 -44.94 -28.64
C VAL A 319 1.11 -46.44 -28.88
N LEU A 320 0.28 -46.91 -29.81
CA LEU A 320 0.05 -48.33 -30.08
C LEU A 320 0.50 -48.66 -31.51
N CYS A 321 1.19 -49.78 -31.71
CA CYS A 321 1.52 -50.25 -33.06
C CYS A 321 0.31 -51.02 -33.60
N ARG A 322 -0.30 -50.52 -34.69
CA ARG A 322 -1.50 -51.12 -35.28
C ARG A 322 -1.27 -51.48 -36.74
N GLN A 323 -1.98 -52.50 -37.19
CA GLN A 323 -1.94 -52.96 -38.58
C GLN A 323 -3.36 -53.21 -39.08
N VAL A 324 -3.67 -52.62 -40.24
CA VAL A 324 -4.98 -52.74 -40.88
C VAL A 324 -4.99 -53.99 -41.77
N TYR A 325 -5.89 -54.90 -41.42
CA TYR A 325 -6.25 -56.07 -42.22
C TYR A 325 -7.60 -55.79 -42.90
N ALA A 326 -7.92 -56.53 -43.97
CA ALA A 326 -9.12 -56.31 -44.79
C ALA A 326 -10.46 -56.19 -44.02
N ASN A 327 -10.55 -56.77 -42.82
CA ASN A 327 -11.77 -56.78 -42.01
C ASN A 327 -11.62 -56.10 -40.64
N ARG A 328 -10.40 -55.80 -40.18
CA ARG A 328 -10.16 -55.24 -38.83
C ARG A 328 -8.77 -54.64 -38.68
N THR A 329 -8.68 -53.62 -37.86
CA THR A 329 -7.41 -53.05 -37.39
C THR A 329 -7.03 -53.70 -36.07
N LEU A 330 -5.89 -54.36 -36.02
CA LEU A 330 -5.41 -55.05 -34.82
C LEU A 330 -4.18 -54.37 -34.22
N ASN A 331 -4.07 -54.46 -32.90
CA ASN A 331 -2.87 -54.09 -32.17
C ASN A 331 -1.84 -55.21 -32.38
N VAL A 332 -0.67 -54.84 -32.88
CA VAL A 332 0.43 -55.77 -33.17
C VAL A 332 1.63 -55.44 -32.28
N HIS A 333 2.58 -56.38 -32.19
CA HIS A 333 3.79 -56.18 -31.41
C HIS A 333 4.58 -54.95 -31.91
N THR A 334 5.08 -54.14 -30.98
CA THR A 334 5.81 -52.88 -31.25
C THR A 334 6.98 -53.03 -32.21
N GLY A 335 7.62 -54.21 -32.24
CA GLY A 335 8.69 -54.55 -33.17
C GLY A 335 8.30 -54.42 -34.66
N ARG A 336 7.02 -54.51 -35.03
CA ARG A 336 6.57 -54.33 -36.43
C ARG A 336 6.59 -52.88 -36.88
N CYS A 337 6.51 -51.92 -35.96
CA CYS A 337 6.60 -50.49 -36.25
C CYS A 337 8.03 -49.93 -36.06
N ARG A 338 9.04 -50.78 -35.85
CA ARG A 338 10.44 -50.34 -35.57
C ARG A 338 11.09 -49.58 -36.74
N HIS A 339 10.58 -49.77 -37.95
CA HIS A 339 11.01 -49.03 -39.14
C HIS A 339 10.49 -47.58 -39.16
N LEU A 340 9.60 -47.22 -38.23
CA LEU A 340 9.06 -45.87 -38.05
C LEU A 340 9.55 -45.30 -36.72
N GLU A 341 9.90 -44.03 -36.71
CA GLU A 341 10.28 -43.33 -35.49
C GLU A 341 9.13 -43.38 -34.48
N ARG A 342 9.44 -43.79 -33.25
CA ARG A 342 8.42 -43.97 -32.21
C ARG A 342 8.00 -42.60 -31.67
N PRO A 343 6.71 -42.23 -31.76
CA PRO A 343 6.22 -40.98 -31.20
C PRO A 343 6.41 -40.91 -29.69
N GLU A 344 6.65 -39.70 -29.18
CA GLU A 344 6.79 -39.44 -27.75
C GLU A 344 5.51 -39.81 -26.99
N THR A 345 5.65 -40.56 -25.90
CA THR A 345 4.53 -40.95 -25.01
C THR A 345 4.29 -39.94 -23.89
N ALA A 346 5.21 -39.00 -23.69
CA ALA A 346 5.13 -37.95 -22.68
C ALA A 346 5.61 -36.64 -23.29
N SER A 347 4.92 -35.55 -22.96
CA SER A 347 5.30 -34.19 -23.39
C SER A 347 5.05 -33.20 -22.26
N THR A 348 5.78 -32.09 -22.26
CA THR A 348 5.59 -31.01 -21.29
C THR A 348 4.38 -30.16 -21.68
N CYS A 349 3.44 -29.96 -20.76
CA CYS A 349 2.34 -29.02 -20.90
C CYS A 349 2.67 -27.73 -20.13
N GLN A 350 2.52 -26.58 -20.80
CA GLN A 350 2.66 -25.26 -20.20
C GLN A 350 1.28 -24.65 -19.98
N LEU A 351 0.79 -24.70 -18.74
CA LEU A 351 -0.46 -24.03 -18.35
C LEU A 351 -0.17 -22.60 -17.86
N LYS A 352 -1.23 -21.86 -17.47
CA LYS A 352 -1.10 -20.50 -16.95
C LYS A 352 -0.06 -20.45 -15.81
N ILE A 353 0.74 -19.38 -15.78
CA ILE A 353 1.80 -19.16 -14.78
C ILE A 353 1.17 -19.23 -13.38
N CYS A 354 1.69 -20.10 -12.51
CA CYS A 354 1.31 -20.14 -11.10
C CYS A 354 1.78 -18.86 -10.41
N SER A 355 1.09 -18.48 -9.34
CA SER A 355 1.48 -17.39 -8.43
C SER A 355 2.99 -17.41 -8.13
N GLU A 356 3.61 -16.23 -8.23
CA GLU A 356 5.06 -16.04 -8.17
C GLU A 356 5.43 -15.04 -7.07
N TRP A 357 6.58 -15.25 -6.42
CA TRP A 357 7.13 -14.30 -5.47
C TRP A 357 7.71 -13.08 -6.19
N GLN A 358 7.22 -11.89 -5.87
CA GLN A 358 7.77 -10.64 -6.36
C GLN A 358 8.38 -9.80 -5.25
N ILE A 359 9.53 -9.20 -5.55
CA ILE A 359 10.19 -8.20 -4.71
C ILE A 359 9.57 -6.84 -5.03
N ARG A 360 8.89 -6.23 -4.07
CA ARG A 360 8.19 -4.94 -4.24
C ARG A 360 9.09 -3.74 -3.97
N THR A 361 10.05 -3.90 -3.07
CA THR A 361 10.95 -2.83 -2.66
C THR A 361 12.40 -3.25 -2.77
N GLU A 362 13.28 -2.27 -2.93
CA GLU A 362 14.70 -2.46 -2.67
C GLU A 362 14.95 -2.70 -1.17
N TRP A 363 16.18 -3.09 -0.83
CA TRP A 363 16.60 -3.26 0.55
C TRP A 363 16.54 -1.93 1.31
N THR A 364 16.03 -1.96 2.54
CA THR A 364 16.13 -0.82 3.46
C THR A 364 17.58 -0.53 3.84
N VAL A 365 17.83 0.68 4.36
CA VAL A 365 19.10 1.00 5.02
C VAL A 365 19.35 0.03 6.18
N CYS A 366 20.62 -0.29 6.44
CA CYS A 366 20.97 -1.20 7.53
C CYS A 366 20.42 -0.66 8.86
N SER A 367 19.85 -1.53 9.70
CA SER A 367 19.26 -1.14 10.97
C SER A 367 20.23 -0.46 11.94
N VAL A 368 21.54 -0.62 11.72
CA VAL A 368 22.61 -0.02 12.51
C VAL A 368 23.55 0.81 11.63
N PRO A 369 24.11 1.92 12.15
CA PRO A 369 25.08 2.73 11.43
C PRO A 369 26.50 2.11 11.39
N CYS A 370 26.79 1.14 12.26
CA CYS A 370 28.02 0.37 12.33
C CYS A 370 27.73 -1.00 12.98
N GLY A 371 28.57 -2.00 12.70
CA GLY A 371 28.44 -3.35 13.21
C GLY A 371 27.49 -4.21 12.38
N LEU A 372 27.09 -5.34 12.96
CA LEU A 372 26.13 -6.27 12.35
C LEU A 372 24.71 -5.75 12.57
N GLY A 373 24.02 -5.44 11.48
CA GLY A 373 22.60 -5.12 11.46
C GLY A 373 21.83 -6.01 10.52
N GLN A 374 20.58 -5.65 10.32
CA GLN A 374 19.69 -6.29 9.36
C GLN A 374 19.07 -5.25 8.45
N ARG A 375 18.96 -5.61 7.18
CA ARG A 375 18.16 -4.88 6.19
C ARG A 375 17.00 -5.78 5.77
N SER A 376 15.86 -5.15 5.52
CA SER A 376 14.63 -5.83 5.15
C SER A 376 14.12 -5.32 3.81
N ARG A 377 13.41 -6.16 3.07
CA ARG A 377 12.71 -5.79 1.84
C ARG A 377 11.34 -6.46 1.80
N ASP A 378 10.41 -5.87 1.06
CA ASP A 378 9.07 -6.41 0.92
C ASP A 378 9.01 -7.46 -0.21
N VAL A 379 8.55 -8.66 0.14
CA VAL A 379 8.44 -9.84 -0.73
C VAL A 379 7.02 -10.34 -0.63
N GLN A 380 6.29 -10.34 -1.75
CA GLN A 380 4.86 -10.65 -1.78
C GLN A 380 4.55 -11.71 -2.83
N CYS A 381 3.63 -12.61 -2.51
CA CYS A 381 3.09 -13.57 -3.46
C CYS A 381 2.06 -12.88 -4.36
N VAL A 382 2.25 -12.94 -5.68
CA VAL A 382 1.35 -12.31 -6.66
C VAL A 382 0.77 -13.33 -7.62
N SER A 383 -0.50 -13.12 -7.99
CA SER A 383 -1.20 -13.94 -8.97
C SER A 383 -0.74 -13.64 -10.39
N ASN A 384 -1.24 -14.42 -11.35
CA ASN A 384 -1.03 -14.21 -12.79
C ASN A 384 -1.63 -12.91 -13.36
N ILE A 385 -2.41 -12.18 -12.57
CA ILE A 385 -3.04 -10.89 -12.91
C ILE A 385 -2.31 -9.73 -12.20
N GLY A 386 -1.38 -10.03 -11.28
CA GLY A 386 -0.63 -9.05 -10.48
C GLY A 386 -1.28 -8.71 -9.14
N ASP A 387 -2.41 -9.35 -8.82
CA ASP A 387 -3.11 -9.21 -7.55
C ASP A 387 -2.37 -9.93 -6.42
N LEU A 388 -2.47 -9.40 -5.21
CA LEU A 388 -1.91 -10.02 -4.02
C LEU A 388 -2.74 -11.23 -3.63
N VAL A 389 -2.07 -12.37 -3.53
CA VAL A 389 -2.68 -13.64 -3.10
C VAL A 389 -1.98 -14.12 -1.83
N PRO A 390 -2.63 -14.97 -1.02
CA PRO A 390 -2.00 -15.57 0.15
C PRO A 390 -0.68 -16.28 -0.19
N ASP A 391 0.30 -16.18 0.71
CA ASP A 391 1.64 -16.76 0.56
C ASP A 391 1.63 -18.28 0.30
N GLU A 392 0.60 -18.99 0.76
CA GLU A 392 0.40 -20.43 0.56
C GLU A 392 0.16 -20.80 -0.92
N GLU A 393 -0.31 -19.85 -1.74
CA GLU A 393 -0.46 -20.05 -3.18
C GLU A 393 0.90 -20.02 -3.90
N CYS A 394 1.94 -19.45 -3.28
CA CYS A 394 3.29 -19.47 -3.81
C CYS A 394 4.10 -20.64 -3.24
N ASN A 395 5.08 -21.11 -4.01
CA ASN A 395 6.01 -22.13 -3.52
C ASN A 395 6.95 -21.54 -2.47
N MET A 396 6.77 -21.90 -1.20
CA MET A 396 7.60 -21.45 -0.08
C MET A 396 9.09 -21.78 -0.24
N ASN A 397 9.46 -22.83 -0.99
CA ASN A 397 10.87 -23.17 -1.23
C ASN A 397 11.58 -22.17 -2.16
N LEU A 398 10.81 -21.38 -2.90
CA LEU A 398 11.32 -20.36 -3.82
C LEU A 398 11.16 -18.95 -3.23
N GLN A 399 10.76 -18.82 -1.96
CA GLN A 399 10.57 -17.53 -1.30
C GLN A 399 11.91 -16.78 -1.20
N PRO A 400 12.03 -15.59 -1.79
CA PRO A 400 13.20 -14.73 -1.63
C PRO A 400 13.37 -14.30 -0.16
N SER A 401 14.61 -14.14 0.29
CA SER A 401 14.88 -13.63 1.65
C SER A 401 14.30 -12.22 1.83
N ALA A 402 13.40 -12.05 2.79
CA ALA A 402 12.86 -10.75 3.19
C ALA A 402 13.78 -10.00 4.16
N VAL A 403 14.72 -10.70 4.80
CA VAL A 403 15.69 -10.14 5.76
C VAL A 403 17.08 -10.64 5.39
N GLU A 404 18.06 -9.73 5.43
CA GLU A 404 19.47 -10.04 5.19
C GLU A 404 20.34 -9.32 6.22
N ASN A 405 21.41 -9.98 6.65
CA ASN A 405 22.39 -9.39 7.55
C ASN A 405 23.30 -8.43 6.77
N CYS A 406 23.48 -7.22 7.30
CA CYS A 406 24.41 -6.23 6.78
C CYS A 406 25.53 -5.99 7.79
N ASP A 407 26.77 -5.97 7.32
CA ASP A 407 27.93 -5.59 8.13
C ASP A 407 28.37 -4.18 7.71
N MET A 408 28.12 -3.21 8.59
CA MET A 408 28.52 -1.81 8.40
C MET A 408 29.92 -1.52 8.93
N GLY A 409 30.73 -2.56 9.21
CA GLY A 409 32.09 -2.47 9.72
C GLY A 409 32.15 -2.32 11.24
N ALA A 410 33.34 -2.46 11.82
CA ALA A 410 33.50 -2.38 13.27
C ALA A 410 33.05 -1.01 13.82
N CYS A 411 32.19 -1.02 14.84
CA CYS A 411 31.86 0.20 15.56
C CYS A 411 33.10 0.74 16.29
N ALA A 412 33.53 1.96 15.93
CA ALA A 412 34.62 2.63 16.62
C ALA A 412 34.20 2.99 18.06
N LYS A 413 34.99 2.56 19.04
CA LYS A 413 34.93 3.06 20.42
C LYS A 413 35.64 4.41 20.45
N SER A 414 34.91 5.50 20.63
CA SER A 414 35.49 6.85 20.60
C SER A 414 34.95 7.73 21.73
N TRP A 415 35.76 8.71 22.12
CA TRP A 415 35.33 9.77 23.02
C TRP A 415 34.36 10.70 22.29
N PHE A 416 33.15 10.83 22.81
CA PHE A 416 32.18 11.83 22.38
C PHE A 416 32.24 13.00 23.36
N TYR A 417 32.17 14.23 22.86
CA TYR A 417 32.11 15.41 23.70
C TYR A 417 31.09 16.41 23.16
N THR A 418 30.42 17.12 24.05
CA THR A 418 29.55 18.23 23.67
C THR A 418 30.38 19.46 23.34
N HIS A 419 29.76 20.46 22.71
CA HIS A 419 30.33 21.80 22.68
C HIS A 419 30.50 22.31 24.12
N TRP A 420 31.43 23.26 24.31
CA TRP A 420 31.58 23.95 25.59
C TRP A 420 30.26 24.63 25.98
N GLY A 421 29.89 24.54 27.25
CA GLY A 421 28.79 25.32 27.81
C GLY A 421 28.95 26.79 27.43
N ALA A 422 27.86 27.42 26.99
CA ALA A 422 27.89 28.82 26.55
C ALA A 422 28.16 29.79 27.72
N THR A 423 27.93 29.35 28.95
CA THR A 423 28.14 30.12 30.17
C THR A 423 29.47 29.71 30.84
N CYS A 424 30.27 30.71 31.20
CA CYS A 424 31.42 30.52 32.09
C CYS A 424 30.91 30.47 33.53
N SER A 425 31.56 29.71 34.42
CA SER A 425 31.15 29.65 35.84
C SER A 425 31.21 31.00 36.57
N ALA A 426 31.96 31.97 36.04
CA ALA A 426 32.07 33.32 36.56
C ALA A 426 31.51 34.33 35.55
N GLU A 427 30.70 35.28 36.01
CA GLU A 427 30.14 36.36 35.17
C GLU A 427 31.18 37.41 34.76
N CYS A 428 32.26 37.55 35.55
CA CYS A 428 33.40 38.42 35.27
C CYS A 428 34.67 37.78 35.87
N GLY A 429 35.85 38.15 35.39
CA GLY A 429 37.12 37.56 35.79
C GLY A 429 37.34 36.13 35.25
N MET A 430 38.24 35.38 35.91
CA MET A 430 38.54 33.99 35.54
C MET A 430 37.46 33.04 36.03
N GLY A 431 36.93 32.22 35.11
CA GLY A 431 36.02 31.13 35.42
C GLY A 431 36.35 29.88 34.62
N VAL A 432 35.50 28.86 34.74
CA VAL A 432 35.66 27.58 34.05
C VAL A 432 34.37 27.26 33.30
N ARG A 433 34.48 26.91 32.03
CA ARG A 433 33.39 26.33 31.25
C ARG A 433 33.56 24.82 31.19
N THR A 434 32.47 24.10 31.34
CA THR A 434 32.45 22.63 31.31
C THR A 434 31.80 22.12 30.02
N ARG A 435 32.16 20.91 29.61
CA ARG A 435 31.49 20.17 28.53
C ARG A 435 31.27 18.72 28.95
N GLY A 436 30.23 18.09 28.43
CA GLY A 436 30.04 16.66 28.61
C GLY A 436 31.09 15.88 27.80
N VAL A 437 31.77 14.92 28.42
CA VAL A 437 32.69 13.99 27.75
C VAL A 437 32.27 12.57 28.13
N LEU A 438 31.91 11.76 27.14
CA LEU A 438 31.33 10.44 27.32
C LEU A 438 32.04 9.44 26.42
N CYS A 439 32.43 8.29 26.98
CA CYS A 439 32.90 7.14 26.21
C CYS A 439 31.68 6.26 25.91
N LEU A 440 31.29 6.17 24.63
CA LEU A 440 30.17 5.32 24.22
C LEU A 440 30.70 4.12 23.43
N THR A 441 30.26 2.93 23.81
CA THR A 441 30.33 1.71 23.00
C THR A 441 28.90 1.23 22.81
N ASN A 442 28.53 0.86 21.59
CA ASN A 442 27.13 0.55 21.30
C ASN A 442 26.66 -0.76 21.95
N GLN A 443 25.55 -0.63 22.70
CA GLN A 443 24.61 -1.67 23.14
C GLN A 443 24.91 -2.52 24.39
N ILE A 444 25.13 -1.88 25.54
CA ILE A 444 24.57 -2.26 26.86
C ILE A 444 25.16 -1.29 27.89
N SER A 445 24.28 -0.57 28.57
CA SER A 445 24.63 0.27 29.71
C SER A 445 24.90 -0.59 30.94
N SER A 446 26.11 -1.13 31.06
CA SER A 446 26.67 -1.51 32.36
C SER A 446 28.21 -1.55 32.29
N LEU A 447 28.81 -0.81 33.23
CA LEU A 447 30.24 -0.58 33.51
C LEU A 447 31.15 -1.84 33.41
N PRO A 448 32.48 -1.70 33.17
CA PRO A 448 33.35 -0.64 33.72
C PRO A 448 34.15 0.21 32.72
N LEU A 449 34.60 1.32 33.28
CA LEU A 449 35.15 2.56 32.71
C LEU A 449 36.55 2.45 32.06
N GLU A 450 36.92 1.33 31.43
CA GLU A 450 38.31 1.06 31.01
C GLU A 450 38.53 0.78 29.51
N GLY A 451 37.63 1.26 28.65
CA GLY A 451 37.62 0.88 27.23
C GLY A 451 37.96 1.95 26.19
N CYS A 452 37.97 3.24 26.55
CA CYS A 452 38.37 4.31 25.64
C CYS A 452 39.85 4.65 25.89
N GLY A 453 40.66 4.69 24.82
CA GLY A 453 42.10 4.94 24.91
C GLY A 453 42.49 6.19 25.71
N HIS A 454 43.77 6.27 26.08
CA HIS A 454 44.32 7.20 27.09
C HIS A 454 44.14 8.71 26.82
N GLU A 455 43.61 9.12 25.67
CA GLU A 455 43.42 10.52 25.29
C GLU A 455 41.99 11.00 25.61
N ARG A 456 41.59 10.99 26.88
CA ARG A 456 40.31 11.59 27.30
C ARG A 456 40.34 13.09 27.04
N PRO A 457 39.41 13.64 26.23
CA PRO A 457 39.30 15.08 26.02
C PRO A 457 39.01 15.80 27.34
N ALA A 458 39.64 16.96 27.57
CA ALA A 458 39.41 17.76 28.77
C ALA A 458 37.93 18.17 28.90
N ASP A 459 37.34 17.97 30.07
CA ASP A 459 35.94 18.33 30.37
C ASP A 459 35.78 19.74 30.96
N SER A 460 36.91 20.41 31.22
CA SER A 460 36.97 21.77 31.79
C SER A 460 37.97 22.64 31.02
N GLN A 461 37.62 23.90 30.80
CA GLN A 461 38.49 24.91 30.19
C GLN A 461 38.34 26.25 30.90
N VAL A 462 39.47 26.92 31.15
CA VAL A 462 39.49 28.26 31.75
C VAL A 462 38.96 29.28 30.74
N CYS A 463 38.03 30.12 31.19
CA CYS A 463 37.51 31.29 30.48
C CYS A 463 37.82 32.56 31.29
N ASN A 464 37.99 33.69 30.60
CA ASN A 464 38.13 34.99 31.25
C ASN A 464 37.07 35.92 30.66
N ASN A 465 36.12 36.35 31.49
CA ASN A 465 34.99 37.20 31.09
C ASN A 465 35.26 38.70 31.27
N GLY A 466 36.54 39.11 31.35
CA GLY A 466 36.93 40.52 31.45
C GLY A 466 36.98 41.05 32.89
N PRO A 467 37.44 42.29 33.11
CA PRO A 467 37.55 42.87 34.45
C PRO A 467 36.17 43.06 35.10
N CYS A 468 36.04 42.68 36.37
CA CYS A 468 34.83 42.90 37.16
C CYS A 468 34.70 44.39 37.51
N GLU A 469 33.81 45.11 36.83
CA GLU A 469 33.48 46.49 37.16
C GLU A 469 32.36 46.49 38.22
N SER A 470 32.57 47.22 39.32
CA SER A 470 31.62 47.27 40.44
C SER A 470 30.35 48.03 40.03
N SER A 471 29.26 47.31 39.79
CA SER A 471 27.95 47.89 39.52
C SER A 471 27.13 48.04 40.81
N ILE A 472 26.36 49.13 40.88
CA ILE A 472 25.42 49.44 41.96
C ILE A 472 24.03 49.36 41.33
N GLU A 473 23.13 48.52 41.85
CA GLU A 473 21.81 48.27 41.25
C GLU A 473 20.70 48.13 42.30
N TRP A 474 19.46 48.52 41.93
CA TRP A 474 18.27 48.29 42.73
C TRP A 474 17.81 46.84 42.60
N PHE A 475 17.78 46.11 43.71
CA PHE A 475 17.22 44.76 43.76
C PHE A 475 15.81 44.77 44.36
N THR A 476 14.90 43.98 43.77
CA THR A 476 13.52 43.84 44.26
C THR A 476 13.24 42.42 44.72
N GLY A 477 12.76 42.27 45.96
CA GLY A 477 12.25 41.00 46.46
C GLY A 477 10.91 40.60 45.83
N PRO A 478 10.42 39.38 46.13
CA PRO A 478 9.10 38.94 45.69
C PRO A 478 7.99 39.83 46.26
N TRP A 479 6.87 39.95 45.51
CA TRP A 479 5.67 40.62 46.00
C TRP A 479 5.02 39.83 47.14
N SER A 480 4.48 40.54 48.14
CA SER A 480 3.65 39.99 49.20
C SER A 480 2.37 39.39 48.63
N GLN A 481 1.67 38.58 49.42
CA GLN A 481 0.28 38.24 49.10
C GLN A 481 -0.56 39.52 48.95
N CYS A 482 -1.57 39.45 48.08
CA CYS A 482 -2.50 40.55 47.88
C CYS A 482 -3.25 40.83 49.19
N SER A 483 -3.41 42.10 49.56
CA SER A 483 -4.09 42.49 50.80
C SER A 483 -5.58 42.11 50.84
N ALA A 484 -6.15 41.67 49.73
CA ALA A 484 -7.53 41.20 49.60
C ALA A 484 -7.52 39.80 48.96
N GLU A 485 -8.47 38.93 49.35
CA GLU A 485 -8.61 37.57 48.82
C GLU A 485 -9.44 37.50 47.52
N CYS A 486 -10.24 38.53 47.25
CA CYS A 486 -10.99 38.72 46.00
C CYS A 486 -11.23 40.21 45.77
N GLY A 487 -11.45 40.64 44.53
CA GLY A 487 -11.55 42.05 44.17
C GLY A 487 -10.21 42.81 44.14
N VAL A 488 -10.26 44.14 44.28
CA VAL A 488 -9.09 45.03 44.21
C VAL A 488 -8.36 45.07 45.56
N GLY A 489 -7.10 44.69 45.57
CA GLY A 489 -6.18 44.79 46.71
C GLY A 489 -4.85 45.45 46.34
N SER A 490 -3.91 45.42 47.28
CA SER A 490 -2.54 45.91 47.05
C SER A 490 -1.51 44.90 47.55
N GLN A 491 -0.37 44.82 46.86
CA GLN A 491 0.76 43.98 47.24
C GLN A 491 2.01 44.86 47.37
N GLN A 492 2.88 44.52 48.32
CA GLN A 492 4.10 45.25 48.65
C GLN A 492 5.33 44.36 48.45
N ARG A 493 6.48 44.93 48.12
CA ARG A 493 7.75 44.21 48.01
C ARG A 493 8.90 45.02 48.59
N ALA A 494 9.93 44.32 49.05
CA ALA A 494 11.17 44.95 49.49
C ALA A 494 11.99 45.45 48.28
N VAL A 495 12.51 46.67 48.34
CA VAL A 495 13.40 47.26 47.34
C VAL A 495 14.66 47.72 48.06
N VAL A 496 15.80 47.11 47.73
CA VAL A 496 17.08 47.29 48.45
C VAL A 496 18.17 47.65 47.45
N CYS A 497 19.02 48.61 47.80
CA CYS A 497 20.21 48.97 47.01
C CYS A 497 21.34 48.01 47.35
N LEU A 498 21.90 47.33 46.35
CA LEU A 498 23.03 46.42 46.53
C LEU A 498 24.24 46.92 45.75
N VAL A 499 25.41 46.86 46.37
CA VAL A 499 26.71 47.07 45.74
C VAL A 499 27.38 45.72 45.54
N ARG A 500 27.83 45.45 44.33
CA ARG A 500 28.63 44.26 44.02
C ARG A 500 30.09 44.53 44.34
N ALA A 501 30.61 43.92 45.41
CA ALA A 501 32.02 43.94 45.79
C ALA A 501 32.68 42.59 45.46
N GLU A 502 34.02 42.52 45.54
CA GLU A 502 34.79 41.30 45.21
C GLU A 502 34.43 40.08 46.07
N GLU A 503 33.87 40.28 47.27
CA GLU A 503 33.44 39.23 48.21
C GLU A 503 31.91 39.09 48.33
N GLY A 504 31.16 39.53 47.32
CA GLY A 504 29.71 39.31 47.22
C GLY A 504 28.88 40.59 47.19
N TYR A 505 27.59 40.46 47.54
CA TYR A 505 26.62 41.56 47.51
C TYR A 505 26.51 42.19 48.90
N ALA A 506 26.82 43.49 49.01
CA ALA A 506 26.64 44.25 50.24
C ALA A 506 25.42 45.16 50.12
N ALA A 507 24.58 45.19 51.16
CA ALA A 507 23.45 46.12 51.24
C ALA A 507 23.96 47.53 51.49
N ALA A 508 23.80 48.39 50.48
CA ALA A 508 24.22 49.77 50.53
C ALA A 508 23.08 50.70 50.96
N PRO A 509 23.42 51.87 51.51
CA PRO A 509 22.42 52.88 51.83
C PRO A 509 21.65 53.33 50.56
N PRO A 510 20.34 53.65 50.66
CA PRO A 510 19.51 54.01 49.51
C PRO A 510 19.99 55.19 48.65
N TYR A 511 20.91 56.02 49.16
CA TYR A 511 21.46 57.16 48.43
C TYR A 511 22.51 56.76 47.38
N GLU A 512 23.18 55.60 47.51
CA GLU A 512 24.17 55.14 46.52
C GLU A 512 23.52 54.72 45.19
N CYS A 513 22.27 54.25 45.23
CA CYS A 513 21.46 53.95 44.05
C CYS A 513 20.56 55.13 43.60
N SER A 514 20.72 56.33 44.16
CA SER A 514 19.83 57.48 43.89
C SER A 514 19.90 58.01 42.45
N SER A 515 20.98 57.70 41.73
CA SER A 515 21.14 57.99 40.30
C SER A 515 20.33 57.06 39.40
N LEU A 516 19.74 56.00 39.95
CA LEU A 516 18.97 54.98 39.22
C LEU A 516 17.50 55.06 39.59
N ASP A 517 16.61 54.81 38.62
CA ASP A 517 15.17 54.82 38.82
C ASP A 517 14.73 53.75 39.83
N ARG A 518 14.25 54.20 41.00
CA ARG A 518 13.85 53.30 42.09
C ARG A 518 12.57 52.53 41.70
N PRO A 519 12.59 51.19 41.68
CA PRO A 519 11.41 50.38 41.38
C PRO A 519 10.28 50.59 42.40
N LEU A 520 9.03 50.47 41.94
CA LEU A 520 7.85 50.59 42.81
C LEU A 520 7.87 49.51 43.91
N GLY A 521 7.72 49.92 45.16
CA GLY A 521 7.60 49.03 46.33
C GLY A 521 6.17 48.58 46.63
N GLN A 522 5.17 49.14 45.94
CA GLN A 522 3.76 48.81 46.12
C GLN A 522 3.03 48.87 44.77
N GLN A 523 2.16 47.89 44.51
CA GLN A 523 1.31 47.87 43.32
C GLN A 523 -0.10 47.33 43.62
N SER A 524 -1.08 47.73 42.81
CA SER A 524 -2.46 47.21 42.88
C SER A 524 -2.53 45.78 42.32
N CYS A 525 -3.30 44.91 42.99
CA CYS A 525 -3.65 43.57 42.51
C CYS A 525 -5.17 43.48 42.33
N ASN A 526 -5.65 42.96 41.20
CA ASN A 526 -7.07 42.71 40.97
C ASN A 526 -7.28 41.20 40.92
N LEU A 527 -7.87 40.66 41.99
CA LEU A 527 -8.41 39.30 42.02
C LEU A 527 -9.86 39.35 41.55
N GLY A 528 -10.37 38.26 40.97
CA GLY A 528 -11.71 38.23 40.34
C GLY A 528 -12.85 38.69 41.26
N PRO A 529 -14.05 38.96 40.70
CA PRO A 529 -15.21 39.42 41.47
C PRO A 529 -15.51 38.43 42.60
N CYS A 530 -15.80 38.96 43.79
CA CYS A 530 -16.20 38.15 44.92
C CYS A 530 -17.62 37.58 44.62
N GLY A 531 -17.85 36.30 44.89
CA GLY A 531 -19.16 35.67 44.68
C GLY A 531 -20.12 35.96 45.83
N ALA A 532 -21.43 35.68 45.64
CA ALA A 532 -22.40 35.70 46.73
C ALA A 532 -22.06 34.66 47.81
N LYS A 533 -22.10 35.06 49.09
CA LYS A 533 -21.75 34.22 50.25
C LYS A 533 -22.88 34.19 51.27
N TRP A 534 -22.98 33.09 52.03
CA TRP A 534 -23.90 32.98 53.15
C TRP A 534 -23.39 33.77 54.35
N TYR A 535 -24.23 34.66 54.87
CA TYR A 535 -24.01 35.39 56.11
C TYR A 535 -25.01 34.93 57.16
N HIS A 536 -24.58 34.90 58.42
CA HIS A 536 -25.45 34.53 59.53
C HIS A 536 -25.22 35.45 60.73
N THR A 537 -26.26 35.61 61.55
CA THR A 537 -26.13 36.30 62.84
C THR A 537 -25.52 35.37 63.88
N ASP A 538 -25.16 35.92 65.03
CA ASP A 538 -24.91 35.12 66.23
C ASP A 538 -26.18 34.37 66.64
N TRP A 539 -25.99 33.28 67.39
CA TRP A 539 -27.09 32.51 67.93
C TRP A 539 -27.88 33.29 68.98
N SER A 540 -29.20 33.12 68.99
CA SER A 540 -30.08 33.63 70.03
C SER A 540 -29.74 33.01 71.38
N ALA A 541 -30.24 33.63 72.46
CA ALA A 541 -30.29 32.97 73.76
C ALA A 541 -31.02 31.61 73.64
N CYS A 542 -30.55 30.61 74.38
CA CYS A 542 -31.16 29.29 74.38
C CYS A 542 -32.59 29.39 74.94
N SER A 543 -33.55 28.73 74.30
CA SER A 543 -34.96 28.78 74.73
C SER A 543 -35.20 28.24 76.14
N LYS A 544 -34.27 27.41 76.66
CA LYS A 544 -34.26 26.91 78.04
C LYS A 544 -32.85 27.01 78.63
N SER A 545 -32.74 27.36 79.92
CA SER A 545 -31.46 27.46 80.63
C SER A 545 -30.88 26.11 81.06
N CYS A 546 -31.69 25.06 81.13
CA CYS A 546 -31.30 23.66 81.30
C CYS A 546 -32.43 22.75 80.82
N GLU A 547 -32.14 21.47 80.63
CA GLU A 547 -33.02 20.48 79.97
C GLU A 547 -33.33 20.84 78.51
N GLU A 548 -32.52 20.30 77.60
CA GLU A 548 -32.61 20.37 76.12
C GLU A 548 -33.52 21.48 75.56
N GLY A 549 -32.92 22.64 75.30
CA GLY A 549 -33.50 23.78 74.60
C GLY A 549 -33.01 23.89 73.16
N PHE A 550 -33.42 24.94 72.46
CA PHE A 550 -32.94 25.27 71.12
C PHE A 550 -32.64 26.76 70.99
N ARG A 551 -31.65 27.09 70.15
CA ARG A 551 -31.29 28.47 69.77
C ARG A 551 -31.43 28.64 68.27
N LEU A 552 -31.75 29.86 67.85
CA LEU A 552 -32.03 30.23 66.47
C LEU A 552 -31.03 31.29 65.99
N ARG A 553 -30.75 31.33 64.68
CA ARG A 553 -30.01 32.42 64.03
C ARG A 553 -30.60 32.72 62.67
N GLU A 554 -30.47 33.96 62.21
CA GLU A 554 -30.86 34.31 60.84
C GLU A 554 -29.72 33.99 59.87
N VAL A 555 -30.06 33.47 58.69
CA VAL A 555 -29.12 33.14 57.62
C VAL A 555 -29.61 33.79 56.33
N ARG A 556 -28.76 34.57 55.65
CA ARG A 556 -29.09 35.25 54.40
C ARG A 556 -27.94 35.12 53.40
N CYS A 557 -28.26 34.85 52.14
CA CYS A 557 -27.28 34.92 51.06
C CYS A 557 -27.20 36.37 50.58
N LEU A 558 -25.99 36.96 50.62
CA LEU A 558 -25.76 38.33 50.20
C LEU A 558 -24.71 38.35 49.09
N ALA A 559 -24.98 39.13 48.04
CA ALA A 559 -23.99 39.47 47.01
C ALA A 559 -23.08 40.62 47.47
N ASP A 560 -22.03 40.92 46.69
CA ASP A 560 -21.04 41.97 46.98
C ASP A 560 -21.65 43.36 47.27
N SER A 561 -22.84 43.65 46.76
CA SER A 561 -23.59 44.88 47.00
C SER A 561 -24.37 44.91 48.32
N MET A 562 -24.18 43.92 49.21
CA MET A 562 -24.96 43.74 50.44
C MET A 562 -26.47 43.58 50.20
N GLN A 563 -26.84 43.15 49.00
CA GLN A 563 -28.24 42.88 48.64
C GLN A 563 -28.53 41.37 48.71
N PRO A 564 -29.78 40.99 49.03
CA PRO A 564 -30.22 39.60 48.97
C PRO A 564 -29.97 39.03 47.57
N SER A 565 -29.34 37.86 47.52
CA SER A 565 -29.02 37.16 46.27
C SER A 565 -29.37 35.69 46.38
N ASP A 566 -29.75 35.06 45.28
CA ASP A 566 -29.97 33.61 45.21
C ASP A 566 -28.72 32.85 44.72
N GLY A 567 -27.57 33.55 44.63
CA GLY A 567 -26.34 33.02 44.05
C GLY A 567 -25.49 32.12 44.97
N CYS A 568 -25.93 31.84 46.20
CA CYS A 568 -25.20 30.97 47.13
C CYS A 568 -25.61 29.50 46.96
N GLN A 569 -24.66 28.57 47.15
CA GLN A 569 -24.95 27.14 47.08
C GLN A 569 -25.67 26.68 48.35
N GLU A 570 -26.85 26.05 48.21
CA GLU A 570 -27.69 25.60 49.35
C GLU A 570 -26.99 24.56 50.25
N GLN A 571 -26.06 23.77 49.72
CA GLN A 571 -25.28 22.80 50.50
C GLN A 571 -24.38 23.43 51.57
N ASP A 572 -23.99 24.69 51.36
CA ASP A 572 -23.16 25.46 52.29
C ASP A 572 -24.01 26.34 53.22
N ARG A 573 -25.35 26.23 53.15
CA ARG A 573 -26.27 27.03 53.97
C ARG A 573 -26.14 26.62 55.44
N PRO A 574 -25.70 27.55 56.33
CA PRO A 574 -25.58 27.24 57.74
C PRO A 574 -26.94 26.90 58.38
N PRO A 575 -27.02 25.98 59.35
CA PRO A 575 -28.29 25.63 60.00
C PRO A 575 -28.86 26.81 60.81
N GLU A 576 -30.15 27.07 60.70
CA GLU A 576 -30.84 28.16 61.41
C GLU A 576 -31.27 27.80 62.84
N ARG A 577 -31.25 26.51 63.20
CA ARG A 577 -31.69 25.99 64.51
C ARG A 577 -30.72 24.94 65.04
N GLU A 578 -30.32 25.07 66.30
CA GLU A 578 -29.41 24.15 66.98
C GLU A 578 -29.89 23.83 68.41
N PRO A 579 -29.77 22.57 68.89
CA PRO A 579 -30.04 22.22 70.28
C PRO A 579 -28.99 22.81 71.23
N CYS A 580 -29.41 23.26 72.40
CA CYS A 580 -28.54 23.86 73.41
C CYS A 580 -28.96 23.47 74.84
N ASN A 581 -28.01 23.53 75.77
CA ASN A 581 -28.19 23.21 77.20
C ASN A 581 -28.75 21.80 77.48
N PRO A 582 -28.06 20.72 77.07
CA PRO A 582 -28.49 19.34 77.32
C PRO A 582 -28.31 18.88 78.78
N GLU A 583 -27.66 19.67 79.64
CA GLU A 583 -27.34 19.28 81.02
C GLU A 583 -28.45 19.62 82.03
N PRO A 584 -28.63 18.78 83.08
CA PRO A 584 -29.56 19.07 84.18
C PRO A 584 -29.03 20.18 85.10
N CYS A 585 -29.89 21.15 85.45
CA CYS A 585 -29.53 22.31 86.28
C CYS A 585 -28.96 21.90 87.66
N THR A 586 -27.75 22.33 88.00
CA THR A 586 -27.19 22.26 89.36
C THR A 586 -26.80 23.68 89.86
N PRO A 587 -27.10 24.06 91.12
CA PRO A 587 -26.75 25.38 91.66
C PRO A 587 -25.35 25.39 92.29
N ASP A 588 -24.51 26.33 91.88
CA ASP A 588 -23.08 26.41 92.27
C ASP A 588 -22.81 27.41 93.43
N ILE A 589 -21.92 27.04 94.35
CA ILE A 589 -21.54 27.81 95.56
C ILE A 589 -20.04 28.09 95.54
N ASP A 590 -19.68 29.37 95.62
CA ASP A 590 -18.33 29.94 95.47
C ASP A 590 -17.26 29.37 96.42
N GLU A 591 -16.16 28.89 95.83
CA GLU A 591 -15.07 28.10 96.43
C GLU A 591 -14.05 28.91 97.26
N LYS A 592 -14.26 30.23 97.41
CA LYS A 592 -13.34 31.14 98.13
C LYS A 592 -13.70 31.44 99.59
N CYS A 593 -14.77 30.85 100.12
CA CYS A 593 -15.25 31.15 101.47
C CYS A 593 -15.15 29.90 102.36
N ARG A 594 -14.04 29.76 103.09
CA ARG A 594 -13.78 28.65 104.05
C ARG A 594 -13.61 29.18 105.47
N ASP A 595 -14.15 28.44 106.44
CA ASP A 595 -14.02 28.79 107.86
C ASP A 595 -12.60 28.56 108.38
N LYS A 596 -12.05 29.53 109.12
CA LYS A 596 -10.69 29.48 109.67
C LYS A 596 -10.56 28.66 110.96
N TYR A 597 -11.66 28.48 111.70
CA TYR A 597 -11.67 27.69 112.95
C TYR A 597 -12.81 26.66 112.95
N PHE A 598 -12.61 25.52 113.59
CA PHE A 598 -13.56 24.40 113.58
C PHE A 598 -14.84 24.66 114.40
N ASN A 599 -14.79 25.57 115.37
CA ASN A 599 -15.90 25.96 116.24
C ASN A 599 -16.80 27.07 115.64
N CYS A 600 -16.67 27.36 114.34
CA CYS A 600 -17.46 28.35 113.63
C CYS A 600 -18.99 28.07 113.62
N ASN A 601 -19.42 26.83 113.83
CA ASN A 601 -20.84 26.50 114.03
C ASN A 601 -21.43 27.13 115.32
N VAL A 602 -20.62 27.32 116.37
CA VAL A 602 -21.07 27.96 117.62
C VAL A 602 -21.28 29.47 117.42
N VAL A 603 -20.46 30.09 116.57
CA VAL A 603 -20.56 31.51 116.19
C VAL A 603 -21.88 31.81 115.49
N VAL A 604 -22.34 30.88 114.65
CA VAL A 604 -23.66 30.95 114.00
C VAL A 604 -24.79 30.78 115.01
N GLN A 605 -24.72 29.78 115.89
CA GLN A 605 -25.74 29.53 116.91
C GLN A 605 -25.89 30.70 117.91
N ALA A 606 -24.79 31.38 118.24
CA ALA A 606 -24.76 32.56 119.10
C ALA A 606 -25.10 33.88 118.37
N ARG A 607 -25.46 33.83 117.07
CA ARG A 607 -25.79 35.00 116.22
C ARG A 607 -24.69 36.06 116.14
N LEU A 608 -23.43 35.66 116.25
CA LEU A 608 -22.28 36.57 116.25
C LEU A 608 -21.78 36.95 114.84
N CYS A 609 -22.35 36.39 113.78
CA CYS A 609 -22.05 36.69 112.37
C CYS A 609 -22.35 38.13 111.92
N VAL A 610 -22.93 38.96 112.79
CA VAL A 610 -23.17 40.40 112.55
C VAL A 610 -21.87 41.19 112.70
N TYR A 611 -20.94 40.72 113.54
CA TYR A 611 -19.66 41.37 113.73
C TYR A 611 -18.64 40.91 112.68
N ASP A 612 -17.93 41.88 112.11
CA ASP A 612 -17.09 41.68 110.93
C ASP A 612 -15.93 40.69 111.16
N TYR A 613 -15.39 40.68 112.38
CA TYR A 613 -14.39 39.72 112.80
C TYR A 613 -14.88 38.27 112.67
N TYR A 614 -16.11 37.98 113.11
CA TYR A 614 -16.68 36.64 113.03
C TYR A 614 -17.17 36.30 111.62
N ARG A 615 -17.69 37.28 110.87
CA ARG A 615 -18.12 37.13 109.47
C ARG A 615 -16.96 36.73 108.55
N THR A 616 -15.78 37.31 108.74
CA THR A 616 -14.60 37.02 107.92
C THR A 616 -13.86 35.75 108.35
N THR A 617 -13.89 35.44 109.65
CA THR A 617 -13.21 34.27 110.21
C THR A 617 -14.01 32.98 110.02
N CYS A 618 -15.34 33.06 110.11
CA CYS A 618 -16.28 31.97 109.91
C CYS A 618 -17.13 32.20 108.64
N CYS A 619 -16.43 32.44 107.53
CA CYS A 619 -17.02 32.81 106.24
C CYS A 619 -18.06 31.79 105.74
N ALA A 620 -17.70 30.51 105.64
CA ALA A 620 -18.57 29.48 105.06
C ALA A 620 -19.83 29.27 105.90
N SER A 621 -19.66 29.23 107.23
CA SER A 621 -20.75 29.01 108.20
C SER A 621 -21.72 30.20 108.26
N CYS A 622 -21.21 31.43 108.28
CA CYS A 622 -22.05 32.63 108.30
C CYS A 622 -22.76 32.87 106.95
N THR A 623 -22.13 32.54 105.82
CA THR A 623 -22.72 32.69 104.48
C THR A 623 -23.82 31.66 104.22
N ARG A 624 -23.69 30.42 104.71
CA ARG A 624 -24.73 29.38 104.63
C ARG A 624 -26.05 29.75 105.32
N VAL A 625 -26.00 30.51 106.42
CA VAL A 625 -27.23 30.95 107.13
C VAL A 625 -27.88 32.17 106.46
N ALA A 626 -27.09 33.06 105.85
CA ALA A 626 -27.61 34.19 105.07
C ALA A 626 -28.48 33.70 103.88
N HIS A 627 -28.08 32.62 103.21
CA HIS A 627 -28.87 32.02 102.11
C HIS A 627 -30.13 31.27 102.56
N ARG A 628 -30.23 30.82 103.83
CA ARG A 628 -31.43 30.12 104.34
C ARG A 628 -32.59 31.05 104.69
N HIS A 629 -32.34 32.34 104.92
CA HIS A 629 -33.39 33.33 105.18
C HIS A 629 -33.94 34.00 103.92
N SER A 630 -33.36 33.72 102.75
CA SER A 630 -33.75 34.31 101.45
C SER A 630 -34.47 33.34 100.52
N ALA A 631 -35.17 32.33 101.04
CA ALA A 631 -36.08 31.49 100.26
C ALA A 631 -37.54 31.96 100.47
N PRO A 632 -38.19 32.59 99.48
CA PRO A 632 -39.62 32.85 99.52
C PRO A 632 -40.39 31.51 99.34
N ARG A 633 -41.33 31.24 100.25
CA ARG A 633 -42.42 30.30 100.02
C ARG A 633 -43.27 30.82 98.86
N GLY A 634 -43.25 30.14 97.72
CA GLY A 634 -44.22 30.39 96.64
C GLY A 634 -45.53 29.68 96.96
N HIS A 635 -46.58 30.45 97.27
CA HIS A 635 -47.95 30.00 97.07
C HIS A 635 -48.28 30.09 95.57
N SER A 636 -48.96 29.03 95.13
CA SER A 636 -49.66 28.79 93.87
C SER A 636 -50.47 29.96 93.32
#